data_AF-A0A1H2SCB4-F1
#
_entry.id   AF-A0A1H2SCB4-F1
#
_cell.length_a   1.000
_cell.length_b   1.000
_cell.length_c   1.000
_cell.angle_alpha   90.00
_cell.angle_beta   90.00
_cell.angle_gamma   90.00
#
_symmetry.space_group_name_H-M   'P 1'
#
loop_
_entity.id
_entity.type
_entity.pdbx_description
1 polymer ?
#
loop_
_entity_poly.entity_id
_entity_poly.type
_entity_poly.pdbx_seq_one_letter_code
_entity_poly.pdbx_strand_id
1 'polypeptide(L)'
;MRKIACFFVLLFSLQSILASGGIQSIETDYTIMKVRVMKYNNNTKIIGTSYEGTVVCYDYSGKLQWKNELSGFMNNDIYCADIDNDGKDEVLAPNADGTLYCLDDNGELLWKFKKNSAPILTATMVSKGKTNYVVCGGYDKNIHYLSTKGALLKSIPSASYSIEKKHKNHAINYLRKIEQKGKDVLVVLSAFNTNYDQGVLYYFNPFEDKPYQSSKMKGKGGGGSCPGTMAINDIIPRNTEILLGGNGLNALQVSVGSAEQCTAEKIQFKFKNARKDIGKVGYRLASAEAIPYKSSFKYYVLFGNRMHLVSPEKNGDPTEIVESNYAFNDMCKDGENGKLILGSVQSGGSCIHIIDYTNNSWKKEFQKLEPSGKMAKILANTKDFSKKLKKFKIPKWENHKVAVKVLSSGISSQEAAALPGKNVKNLINIDGVKKLYPHVENWDRSGMENKVSRETRDHRKKYDLTSSEALAKFKKGLEVAPSGIQYWQGHGRDVYFYSLPTAKKVIDAAGDKIVIPILAELGAHDKDAEWMAEDFIYPLATHMKGTNSFISVRNKFTFWQSVVYTPMWKRLVSGEFADSFVSSMEESNSKVMDMSISGRIGLWAAGSMNQWGTRFTRDNPCYDRLRQLSYQKVPNHALRMLVHQIASGASVVHHTTVNIEYQKVLWDMISTGILYVPTRNEIVSINPVHLSMLDPHPLFIKGEQVKDVTLYDEKFEKENPMIVGRTQGVNAGGPVTEWDFSKYAAGVKERRLEFLPTYPNGLVLTTPPVDKNSLRGTLESHLNPIYKNITKEIFMDGKNYYSDKNKTTTYSADTYYTTVKKAIEEGAEKLPLTVEGRVAWVTAQTAPKHLRLTLVDGGYVNPNDRIATINFHTAKVKKITNLLTNEEVKFNKGNAKIAVPCGLFVFLDIELKEAL
;
A
#
# COMPACT_ATOMS: atom_id res chain seq x y z
N MET A 1 1.30 23.69 -70.04
CA MET A 1 2.38 23.55 -69.03
C MET A 1 2.52 24.74 -68.06
N ARG A 2 1.43 25.40 -67.65
CA ARG A 2 1.40 26.32 -66.49
C ARG A 2 -0.04 26.36 -65.95
N LYS A 3 -0.43 25.35 -65.18
CA LYS A 3 -1.67 25.31 -64.36
C LYS A 3 -1.81 24.07 -63.46
N ILE A 4 -0.86 23.13 -63.50
CA ILE A 4 -0.81 21.96 -62.60
C ILE A 4 0.22 22.14 -61.46
N ALA A 5 1.09 23.16 -61.51
CA ALA A 5 2.13 23.38 -60.50
C ALA A 5 1.68 24.13 -59.23
N CYS A 6 0.51 24.78 -59.22
CA CYS A 6 0.02 25.50 -58.02
C CYS A 6 -0.88 24.68 -57.10
N PHE A 7 -1.35 23.49 -57.52
CA PHE A 7 -2.21 22.65 -56.68
C PHE A 7 -1.41 21.61 -55.87
N PHE A 8 -0.17 21.30 -56.27
CA PHE A 8 0.71 20.38 -55.53
C PHE A 8 1.54 21.06 -54.43
N VAL A 9 1.66 22.39 -54.43
CA VAL A 9 2.39 23.14 -53.38
C VAL A 9 1.49 23.54 -52.19
N LEU A 10 0.16 23.52 -52.35
CA LEU A 10 -0.80 23.74 -51.25
C LEU A 10 -1.13 22.48 -50.44
N LEU A 11 -0.82 21.28 -50.95
CA LEU A 11 -1.04 20.02 -50.23
C LEU A 11 0.18 19.56 -49.39
N PHE A 12 1.36 20.12 -49.63
CA PHE A 12 2.57 19.92 -48.81
C PHE A 12 2.82 21.03 -47.77
N SER A 13 1.95 22.03 -47.68
CA SER A 13 2.01 23.10 -46.66
C SER A 13 0.83 23.09 -45.67
N LEU A 14 -0.01 22.03 -45.69
CA LEU A 14 -1.14 21.85 -44.77
C LEU A 14 -1.11 20.52 -43.99
N GLN A 15 0.06 19.86 -43.92
CA GLN A 15 0.34 18.77 -42.99
C GLN A 15 1.52 19.13 -42.06
N SER A 16 1.31 20.10 -41.19
CA SER A 16 1.90 20.17 -39.83
C SER A 16 1.60 21.52 -39.16
N ILE A 17 0.32 21.92 -39.11
CA ILE A 17 -0.15 22.77 -38.01
C ILE A 17 -1.36 22.06 -37.40
N LEU A 18 -1.14 20.81 -36.97
CA LEU A 18 -1.80 20.40 -35.74
C LEU A 18 -1.16 21.30 -34.68
N ALA A 19 -1.92 22.26 -34.14
CA ALA A 19 -1.50 22.94 -32.94
C ALA A 19 -1.08 21.85 -31.95
N SER A 20 0.22 21.74 -31.67
CA SER A 20 0.72 20.75 -30.73
C SER A 20 -0.02 21.02 -29.42
N GLY A 21 -0.78 20.04 -28.94
CA GLY A 21 -1.54 20.17 -27.70
C GLY A 21 -0.63 20.62 -26.55
N GLY A 22 -1.20 21.29 -25.56
CA GLY A 22 -0.46 21.69 -24.36
C GLY A 22 0.03 20.50 -23.51
N ILE A 23 -0.47 19.29 -23.76
CA ILE A 23 -0.05 18.05 -23.10
C ILE A 23 0.18 16.92 -24.12
N GLN A 24 1.31 16.22 -23.96
CA GLN A 24 1.62 14.96 -24.63
C GLN A 24 1.75 13.85 -23.60
N SER A 25 1.32 12.63 -23.93
CA SER A 25 1.53 11.45 -23.09
C SER A 25 2.32 10.39 -23.85
N ILE A 26 3.38 9.87 -23.23
CA ILE A 26 4.21 8.79 -23.76
C ILE A 26 3.79 7.51 -23.04
N GLU A 27 3.29 6.51 -23.75
CA GLU A 27 3.06 5.18 -23.19
C GLU A 27 4.39 4.43 -23.03
N THR A 28 4.64 3.87 -21.85
CA THR A 28 5.94 3.28 -21.53
C THR A 28 5.91 1.79 -21.22
N ASP A 29 4.74 1.13 -21.18
CA ASP A 29 4.49 -0.21 -20.63
C ASP A 29 4.75 -0.35 -19.11
N TYR A 30 5.47 0.59 -18.50
CA TYR A 30 5.85 0.59 -17.10
C TYR A 30 5.05 1.61 -16.29
N THR A 31 4.71 1.30 -15.05
CA THR A 31 4.18 2.31 -14.12
C THR A 31 5.34 3.14 -13.59
N ILE A 32 5.52 4.34 -14.13
CA ILE A 32 6.63 5.24 -13.81
C ILE A 32 6.36 5.96 -12.49
N MET A 33 7.25 5.74 -11.53
CA MET A 33 7.17 6.26 -10.17
C MET A 33 7.89 7.59 -9.99
N LYS A 34 8.97 7.83 -10.75
CA LYS A 34 9.74 9.09 -10.72
C LYS A 34 10.22 9.46 -12.12
N VAL A 35 10.37 10.75 -12.37
CA VAL A 35 10.82 11.30 -13.65
C VAL A 35 11.91 12.36 -13.45
N ARG A 36 12.91 12.38 -14.32
CA ARG A 36 14.00 13.36 -14.32
C ARG A 36 14.34 13.78 -15.75
N VAL A 37 15.06 14.88 -15.87
CA VAL A 37 15.63 15.35 -17.12
C VAL A 37 17.12 15.01 -17.10
N MET A 38 17.61 14.41 -18.19
CA MET A 38 19.02 14.08 -18.40
C MET A 38 19.54 14.97 -19.51
N LYS A 39 20.67 15.64 -19.29
CA LYS A 39 21.39 16.41 -20.30
C LYS A 39 22.23 15.48 -21.18
N TYR A 40 22.23 15.76 -22.46
CA TYR A 40 23.01 15.04 -23.46
C TYR A 40 23.51 16.04 -24.49
N ASN A 41 24.76 16.49 -24.34
CA ASN A 41 25.30 17.63 -25.07
C ASN A 41 24.37 18.85 -24.93
N ASN A 42 23.88 19.40 -26.04
CA ASN A 42 22.97 20.56 -26.09
C ASN A 42 21.47 20.18 -26.09
N ASN A 43 21.14 18.92 -25.81
CA ASN A 43 19.76 18.42 -25.79
C ASN A 43 19.41 17.81 -24.43
N THR A 44 18.12 17.61 -24.18
CA THR A 44 17.63 16.90 -23.00
C THR A 44 16.86 15.64 -23.39
N LYS A 45 16.90 14.63 -22.51
CA LYS A 45 16.12 13.40 -22.58
C LYS A 45 15.31 13.21 -21.29
N ILE A 46 14.26 12.42 -21.36
CA ILE A 46 13.39 12.09 -20.24
C ILE A 46 13.83 10.77 -19.64
N ILE A 47 14.16 10.78 -18.35
CA ILE A 47 14.44 9.57 -17.57
C ILE A 47 13.24 9.26 -16.69
N GLY A 48 12.79 8.00 -16.71
CA GLY A 48 11.79 7.47 -15.79
C GLY A 48 12.35 6.28 -15.02
N THR A 49 11.88 6.05 -13.80
CA THR A 49 12.04 4.76 -13.11
C THR A 49 10.68 4.15 -12.82
N SER A 50 10.53 2.88 -13.15
CA SER A 50 9.31 2.10 -12.95
C SER A 50 9.08 1.68 -11.50
N TYR A 51 7.93 1.08 -11.23
CA TYR A 51 7.60 0.44 -9.96
C TYR A 51 8.61 -0.65 -9.60
N GLU A 52 9.05 -1.45 -10.57
CA GLU A 52 10.02 -2.55 -10.40
C GLU A 52 11.47 -2.06 -10.32
N GLY A 53 11.76 -0.80 -10.60
CA GLY A 53 13.13 -0.25 -10.61
C GLY A 53 13.81 -0.23 -11.97
N THR A 54 13.14 -0.67 -13.04
CA THR A 54 13.60 -0.45 -14.42
C THR A 54 13.73 1.05 -14.69
N VAL A 55 14.90 1.49 -15.13
CA VAL A 55 15.17 2.84 -15.61
C VAL A 55 14.94 2.87 -17.12
N VAL A 56 14.25 3.89 -17.62
CA VAL A 56 13.91 4.06 -19.03
C VAL A 56 14.28 5.46 -19.48
N CYS A 57 14.74 5.58 -20.73
CA CYS A 57 15.05 6.85 -21.37
C CYS A 57 14.22 7.04 -22.63
N TYR A 58 13.56 8.19 -22.73
CA TYR A 58 12.76 8.60 -23.88
C TYR A 58 13.22 9.95 -24.40
N ASP A 59 13.05 10.18 -25.70
CA ASP A 59 13.06 11.53 -26.25
C ASP A 59 11.65 12.17 -26.16
N TYR A 60 11.57 13.47 -26.48
CA TYR A 60 10.31 14.21 -26.48
C TYR A 60 9.33 13.80 -27.59
N SER A 61 9.78 13.03 -28.60
CA SER A 61 8.86 12.42 -29.58
C SER A 61 8.10 11.22 -29.00
N GLY A 62 8.55 10.71 -27.86
CA GLY A 62 8.01 9.50 -27.23
C GLY A 62 8.73 8.22 -27.65
N LYS A 63 9.87 8.31 -28.34
CA LYS A 63 10.64 7.13 -28.75
C LYS A 63 11.56 6.69 -27.60
N LEU A 64 11.45 5.42 -27.23
CA LEU A 64 12.36 4.75 -26.30
C LEU A 64 13.79 4.76 -26.88
N GLN A 65 14.73 5.32 -26.13
CA GLN A 65 16.15 5.32 -26.48
C GLN A 65 16.85 4.09 -25.89
N TRP A 66 16.63 3.83 -24.60
CA TRP A 66 17.18 2.68 -23.89
C TRP A 66 16.39 2.37 -22.62
N LYS A 67 16.60 1.16 -22.08
CA LYS A 67 16.08 0.75 -20.77
C LYS A 67 17.08 -0.17 -20.05
N ASN A 68 17.08 -0.14 -18.72
CA ASN A 68 17.87 -1.03 -17.87
C ASN A 68 17.03 -1.50 -16.68
N GLU A 69 16.95 -2.81 -16.45
CA GLU A 69 16.11 -3.40 -15.38
C GLU A 69 16.73 -3.29 -13.97
N LEU A 70 18.02 -2.96 -13.88
CA LEU A 70 18.80 -2.96 -12.64
C LEU A 70 18.60 -4.29 -11.86
N SER A 71 18.27 -4.22 -10.57
CA SER A 71 18.11 -5.39 -9.71
C SER A 71 16.67 -5.91 -9.60
N GLY A 72 15.70 -5.26 -10.25
CA GLY A 72 14.28 -5.58 -10.09
C GLY A 72 13.67 -5.19 -8.74
N PHE A 73 14.35 -4.32 -7.98
CA PHE A 73 13.84 -3.63 -6.79
C PHE A 73 13.71 -2.14 -7.05
N MET A 74 12.79 -1.47 -6.35
CA MET A 74 12.50 -0.06 -6.61
C MET A 74 13.68 0.89 -6.34
N ASN A 75 13.75 1.96 -7.14
CA ASN A 75 14.65 3.08 -6.90
C ASN A 75 13.95 4.14 -6.01
N ASN A 76 14.63 4.58 -4.95
CA ASN A 76 14.13 5.60 -4.01
C ASN A 76 14.33 7.03 -4.52
N ASP A 77 15.27 7.24 -5.44
CA ASP A 77 15.45 8.49 -6.20
C ASP A 77 16.06 8.16 -7.57
N ILE A 78 16.12 9.15 -8.45
CA ILE A 78 17.00 9.15 -9.63
C ILE A 78 17.64 10.54 -9.70
N TYR A 79 18.93 10.58 -10.00
CA TYR A 79 19.69 11.82 -10.16
C TYR A 79 20.51 11.73 -11.46
N CYS A 80 20.38 12.74 -12.32
CA CYS A 80 21.12 12.84 -13.57
C CYS A 80 22.15 13.95 -13.42
N ALA A 81 23.41 13.64 -13.73
CA ALA A 81 24.50 14.62 -13.76
C ALA A 81 25.69 14.05 -14.51
N ASP A 82 26.38 14.92 -15.24
CA ASP A 82 27.69 14.68 -15.85
C ASP A 82 28.76 14.52 -14.75
N ILE A 83 29.04 13.28 -14.36
CA ILE A 83 29.96 12.98 -13.26
C ILE A 83 31.41 12.92 -13.72
N ASP A 84 31.69 12.72 -15.00
CA ASP A 84 33.04 12.62 -15.54
C ASP A 84 33.50 13.81 -16.41
N ASN A 85 32.61 14.76 -16.66
CA ASN A 85 32.78 15.99 -17.45
C ASN A 85 32.91 15.76 -18.95
N ASP A 86 32.20 14.76 -19.51
CA ASP A 86 32.17 14.50 -20.96
C ASP A 86 31.07 15.29 -21.71
N GLY A 87 30.21 16.02 -20.99
CA GLY A 87 29.08 16.78 -21.54
C GLY A 87 27.78 15.98 -21.63
N LYS A 88 27.72 14.78 -21.06
CA LYS A 88 26.54 13.93 -20.98
C LYS A 88 26.31 13.52 -19.54
N ASP A 89 25.03 13.46 -19.14
CA ASP A 89 24.70 13.05 -17.79
C ASP A 89 24.73 11.52 -17.64
N GLU A 90 25.40 11.02 -16.62
CA GLU A 90 25.16 9.69 -16.05
C GLU A 90 23.86 9.69 -15.22
N VAL A 91 23.29 8.49 -15.06
CA VAL A 91 22.10 8.26 -14.23
C VAL A 91 22.45 7.50 -12.96
N LEU A 92 22.35 8.18 -11.82
CA LEU A 92 22.48 7.57 -10.50
C LEU A 92 21.13 7.08 -9.98
N ALA A 93 21.06 5.81 -9.58
CA ALA A 93 19.86 5.16 -9.09
C ALA A 93 20.07 4.56 -7.67
N PRO A 94 19.75 5.34 -6.61
CA PRO A 94 19.63 4.84 -5.23
C PRO A 94 18.55 3.78 -5.11
N ASN A 95 18.94 2.54 -4.82
CA ASN A 95 18.02 1.39 -4.82
C ASN A 95 17.65 0.92 -3.41
N ALA A 96 16.45 0.34 -3.29
CA ALA A 96 15.96 -0.22 -2.05
C ALA A 96 16.70 -1.49 -1.61
N ASP A 97 17.47 -2.14 -2.48
CA ASP A 97 18.33 -3.28 -2.15
C ASP A 97 19.64 -2.90 -1.41
N GLY A 98 19.85 -1.59 -1.17
CA GLY A 98 21.05 -1.03 -0.53
C GLY A 98 22.19 -0.72 -1.47
N THR A 99 21.96 -0.76 -2.78
CA THR A 99 22.95 -0.47 -3.82
C THR A 99 22.67 0.89 -4.47
N LEU A 100 23.74 1.63 -4.76
CA LEU A 100 23.72 2.75 -5.70
C LEU A 100 24.21 2.23 -7.04
N TYR A 101 23.37 2.34 -8.07
CA TYR A 101 23.75 2.03 -9.45
C TYR A 101 24.09 3.31 -10.20
N CYS A 102 25.07 3.25 -11.10
CA CYS A 102 25.39 4.32 -12.05
C CYS A 102 25.32 3.77 -13.47
N LEU A 103 24.49 4.39 -14.29
CA LEU A 103 24.35 4.09 -15.71
C LEU A 103 24.96 5.23 -16.53
N ASP A 104 25.49 4.90 -17.70
CA ASP A 104 25.92 5.89 -18.70
C ASP A 104 24.74 6.53 -19.45
N ASP A 105 25.05 7.37 -20.44
CA ASP A 105 24.11 8.04 -21.33
C ASP A 105 23.31 7.10 -22.26
N ASN A 106 23.73 5.84 -22.37
CA ASN A 106 23.12 4.75 -23.14
C ASN A 106 22.38 3.74 -22.25
N GLY A 107 22.37 3.95 -20.93
CA GLY A 107 21.74 3.07 -19.97
C GLY A 107 22.55 1.83 -19.62
N GLU A 108 23.81 1.74 -20.01
CA GLU A 108 24.72 0.66 -19.64
C GLU A 108 25.24 0.86 -18.22
N LEU A 109 25.39 -0.24 -17.47
CA LEU A 109 25.88 -0.18 -16.08
C LEU A 109 27.38 0.10 -16.06
N LEU A 110 27.77 1.27 -15.57
CA LEU A 110 29.17 1.64 -15.37
C LEU A 110 29.75 1.01 -14.10
N TRP A 111 29.05 1.18 -12.97
CA TRP A 111 29.48 0.63 -11.68
C TRP A 111 28.32 0.57 -10.69
N LYS A 112 28.56 -0.11 -9.57
CA LYS A 112 27.64 -0.17 -8.43
C LYS A 112 28.38 -0.07 -7.10
N PHE A 113 27.76 0.55 -6.11
CA PHE A 113 28.27 0.66 -4.74
C PHE A 113 27.27 0.08 -3.75
N LYS A 114 27.72 -0.78 -2.83
CA LYS A 114 26.88 -1.36 -1.78
C LYS A 114 27.65 -1.45 -0.47
N LYS A 115 27.26 -0.65 0.53
CA LYS A 115 27.89 -0.69 1.86
C LYS A 115 27.32 -1.80 2.75
N ASN A 116 26.00 -1.95 2.75
CA ASN A 116 25.22 -2.92 3.51
C ASN A 116 23.86 -3.13 2.83
N SER A 117 22.87 -3.68 3.55
CA SER A 117 21.54 -3.96 3.01
C SER A 117 20.51 -2.86 3.26
N ALA A 118 20.86 -1.77 3.94
CA ALA A 118 19.91 -0.69 4.22
C ALA A 118 19.57 0.03 2.91
N PRO A 119 18.29 0.32 2.63
CA PRO A 119 17.90 1.08 1.45
C PRO A 119 18.66 2.42 1.33
N ILE A 120 19.22 2.69 0.15
CA ILE A 120 19.78 4.02 -0.18
C ILE A 120 18.63 4.87 -0.68
N LEU A 121 18.46 6.06 -0.11
CA LEU A 121 17.31 6.92 -0.40
C LEU A 121 17.58 7.97 -1.46
N THR A 122 18.83 8.40 -1.59
CA THR A 122 19.18 9.59 -2.36
C THR A 122 20.65 9.55 -2.79
N ALA A 123 20.93 10.20 -3.92
CA ALA A 123 22.27 10.52 -4.38
C ALA A 123 22.30 11.91 -5.02
N THR A 124 23.50 12.48 -5.12
CA THR A 124 23.79 13.73 -5.83
C THR A 124 25.26 13.72 -6.26
N MET A 125 25.68 14.67 -7.08
CA MET A 125 27.08 14.98 -7.35
C MET A 125 27.48 16.30 -6.69
N VAL A 126 28.70 16.40 -6.15
CA VAL A 126 29.36 17.65 -5.76
C VAL A 126 30.79 17.71 -6.29
N SER A 127 31.32 18.91 -6.44
CA SER A 127 32.65 19.17 -6.97
C SER A 127 33.54 19.84 -5.93
N LYS A 128 34.82 19.47 -5.87
CA LYS A 128 35.84 20.18 -5.09
C LYS A 128 36.96 20.60 -6.03
N GLY A 129 36.96 21.89 -6.39
CA GLY A 129 37.79 22.37 -7.51
C GLY A 129 37.26 21.80 -8.82
N LYS A 130 38.12 21.14 -9.59
CA LYS A 130 37.76 20.51 -10.89
C LYS A 130 37.35 19.04 -10.78
N THR A 131 37.33 18.48 -9.56
CA THR A 131 37.07 17.05 -9.36
C THR A 131 35.66 16.84 -8.86
N ASN A 132 34.92 15.98 -9.56
CA ASN A 132 33.57 15.57 -9.21
C ASN A 132 33.58 14.36 -8.27
N TYR A 133 32.57 14.29 -7.42
CA TYR A 133 32.36 13.21 -6.47
C TYR A 133 30.87 12.88 -6.39
N VAL A 134 30.57 11.58 -6.34
CA VAL A 134 29.21 11.11 -6.10
C VAL A 134 29.00 11.02 -4.59
N VAL A 135 27.84 11.48 -4.12
CA VAL A 135 27.44 11.40 -2.71
C VAL A 135 26.12 10.66 -2.59
N CYS A 136 26.03 9.68 -1.71
CA CYS A 136 24.78 8.95 -1.43
C CYS A 136 24.55 8.72 0.05
N GLY A 137 23.32 8.37 0.42
CA GLY A 137 22.96 7.98 1.79
C GLY A 137 21.52 7.50 1.90
N GLY A 138 21.19 6.89 3.03
CA GLY A 138 19.82 6.43 3.28
C GLY A 138 19.55 6.07 4.74
N TYR A 139 18.90 4.92 4.94
CA TYR A 139 18.51 4.45 6.28
C TYR A 139 19.68 3.88 7.10
N ASP A 140 20.84 3.67 6.50
CA ASP A 140 22.07 3.29 7.21
C ASP A 140 22.63 4.44 8.08
N LYS A 141 22.10 5.66 7.91
CA LYS A 141 22.40 6.88 8.67
C LYS A 141 23.76 7.51 8.36
N ASN A 142 24.36 7.21 7.20
CA ASN A 142 25.65 7.76 6.79
C ASN A 142 25.56 8.53 5.47
N ILE A 143 26.41 9.55 5.35
CA ILE A 143 26.76 10.17 4.08
C ILE A 143 27.97 9.42 3.54
N HIS A 144 27.92 8.94 2.30
CA HIS A 144 29.06 8.31 1.62
C HIS A 144 29.53 9.16 0.45
N TYR A 145 30.81 9.50 0.42
CA TYR A 145 31.49 10.09 -0.73
C TYR A 145 32.17 8.98 -1.54
N LEU A 146 31.89 8.97 -2.84
CA LEU A 146 32.45 8.04 -3.80
C LEU A 146 33.22 8.80 -4.88
N SER A 147 34.20 8.15 -5.48
CA SER A 147 34.79 8.61 -6.75
C SER A 147 33.77 8.49 -7.88
N THR A 148 34.07 9.11 -9.02
CA THR A 148 33.28 8.97 -10.27
C THR A 148 33.25 7.55 -10.82
N LYS A 149 34.10 6.65 -10.28
CA LYS A 149 34.16 5.21 -10.59
C LYS A 149 33.51 4.35 -9.51
N GLY A 150 32.77 4.94 -8.57
CA GLY A 150 32.04 4.22 -7.52
C GLY A 150 32.88 3.73 -6.33
N ALA A 151 34.16 4.10 -6.25
CA ALA A 151 35.01 3.69 -5.12
C ALA A 151 34.71 4.54 -3.88
N LEU A 152 34.52 3.90 -2.71
CA LEU A 152 34.28 4.60 -1.45
C LEU A 152 35.52 5.38 -1.00
N LEU A 153 35.34 6.68 -0.78
CA LEU A 153 36.40 7.60 -0.33
C LEU A 153 36.23 7.99 1.14
N LYS A 154 35.00 8.27 1.57
CA LYS A 154 34.71 8.71 2.95
C LYS A 154 33.28 8.36 3.35
N SER A 155 33.09 8.06 4.62
CA SER A 155 31.75 7.95 5.24
C SER A 155 31.66 8.89 6.44
N ILE A 156 30.55 9.61 6.56
CA ILE A 156 30.29 10.52 7.68
C ILE A 156 29.00 10.04 8.37
N PRO A 157 29.09 9.51 9.60
CA PRO A 157 27.91 9.08 10.33
C PRO A 157 27.10 10.29 10.82
N SER A 158 25.78 10.28 10.64
CA SER A 158 24.92 11.38 11.12
C SER A 158 25.06 11.64 12.63
N ALA A 159 25.45 10.64 13.40
CA ALA A 159 25.70 10.77 14.83
C ALA A 159 26.86 11.73 15.18
N SER A 160 27.77 12.02 14.25
CA SER A 160 28.90 12.93 14.51
C SER A 160 28.55 14.42 14.45
N TYR A 161 27.40 14.77 13.84
CA TYR A 161 27.01 16.17 13.62
C TYR A 161 25.53 16.48 13.89
N SER A 162 24.68 15.47 14.07
CA SER A 162 23.24 15.68 14.25
C SER A 162 22.92 16.55 15.47
N ILE A 163 22.10 17.57 15.23
CA ILE A 163 21.53 18.44 16.27
C ILE A 163 20.14 17.97 16.72
N GLU A 164 19.76 16.74 16.37
CA GLU A 164 18.48 16.15 16.77
C GLU A 164 18.48 15.78 18.25
N LYS A 165 17.49 16.30 18.98
CA LYS A 165 17.44 16.14 20.44
C LYS A 165 17.14 14.71 20.87
N LYS A 166 16.27 14.00 20.14
CA LYS A 166 15.72 12.70 20.57
C LYS A 166 16.68 11.52 20.32
N HIS A 167 17.25 11.43 19.12
CA HIS A 167 18.06 10.27 18.73
C HIS A 167 19.55 10.60 18.54
N LYS A 168 19.93 11.89 18.50
CA LYS A 168 21.29 12.35 18.17
C LYS A 168 21.87 11.70 16.89
N ASN A 169 21.01 11.23 15.98
CA ASN A 169 21.33 10.68 14.66
C ASN A 169 20.10 10.80 13.75
N HIS A 170 20.25 10.55 12.46
CA HIS A 170 19.14 10.59 11.50
C HIS A 170 19.46 9.79 10.23
N ALA A 171 18.43 9.36 9.49
CA ALA A 171 18.57 8.89 8.12
C ALA A 171 18.87 10.07 7.19
N ILE A 172 19.50 9.77 6.05
CA ILE A 172 19.75 10.73 4.98
C ILE A 172 18.56 10.70 4.02
N ASN A 173 17.59 11.62 4.18
CA ASN A 173 16.33 11.60 3.41
C ASN A 173 16.51 12.15 2.00
N TYR A 174 17.21 13.28 1.86
CA TYR A 174 17.58 13.87 0.57
C TYR A 174 18.99 14.46 0.61
N LEU A 175 19.69 14.33 -0.51
CA LEU A 175 20.95 14.99 -0.82
C LEU A 175 20.75 15.82 -2.09
N ARG A 176 21.14 17.09 -2.05
CA ARG A 176 21.16 17.95 -3.22
C ARG A 176 22.41 18.83 -3.19
N LYS A 177 22.93 19.13 -4.39
CA LYS A 177 23.93 20.17 -4.60
C LYS A 177 23.25 21.53 -4.73
N ILE A 178 23.85 22.54 -4.12
CA ILE A 178 23.63 23.96 -4.43
C ILE A 178 24.98 24.62 -4.72
N GLU A 179 24.97 25.79 -5.37
CA GLU A 179 26.16 26.62 -5.48
C GLU A 179 26.10 27.78 -4.47
N GLN A 180 27.21 28.05 -3.78
CA GLN A 180 27.40 29.24 -2.98
C GLN A 180 28.76 29.87 -3.27
N LYS A 181 28.76 31.14 -3.69
CA LYS A 181 29.99 31.90 -3.98
C LYS A 181 30.94 31.17 -4.94
N GLY A 182 30.39 30.55 -5.99
CA GLY A 182 31.17 29.79 -6.98
C GLY A 182 31.73 28.45 -6.49
N LYS A 183 31.20 27.90 -5.39
CA LYS A 183 31.59 26.60 -4.85
C LYS A 183 30.37 25.73 -4.61
N ASP A 184 30.53 24.44 -4.88
CA ASP A 184 29.51 23.44 -4.55
C ASP A 184 29.39 23.28 -3.04
N VAL A 185 28.14 23.17 -2.59
CA VAL A 185 27.76 22.85 -1.22
C VAL A 185 26.83 21.66 -1.25
N LEU A 186 27.10 20.68 -0.39
CA LEU A 186 26.22 19.55 -0.17
C LEU A 186 25.14 19.95 0.85
N VAL A 187 23.87 19.86 0.46
CA VAL A 187 22.73 20.03 1.35
C VAL A 187 22.15 18.66 1.70
N VAL A 188 22.02 18.41 2.99
CA VAL A 188 21.47 17.18 3.55
C VAL A 188 20.16 17.50 4.26
N LEU A 189 19.07 16.86 3.84
CA LEU A 189 17.81 16.85 4.61
C LEU A 189 17.77 15.59 5.49
N SER A 190 17.67 15.78 6.80
CA SER A 190 17.52 14.68 7.75
C SER A 190 16.09 14.15 7.86
N ALA A 191 15.97 12.88 8.24
CA ALA A 191 14.74 12.33 8.82
C ALA A 191 15.08 11.36 9.96
N PHE A 192 14.46 11.50 11.13
CA PHE A 192 14.54 10.52 12.20
C PHE A 192 13.20 9.83 12.50
N ASN A 193 12.08 10.48 12.18
CA ASN A 193 10.74 9.91 12.32
C ASN A 193 9.82 10.39 11.18
N THR A 194 8.98 9.51 10.64
CA THR A 194 8.16 9.85 9.47
C THR A 194 6.87 10.61 9.77
N ASN A 195 6.52 10.83 11.04
CA ASN A 195 5.20 11.33 11.44
C ASN A 195 5.22 12.67 12.16
N TYR A 196 6.27 12.95 12.96
CA TYR A 196 6.37 14.18 13.75
C TYR A 196 7.72 14.89 13.60
N ASP A 197 8.70 14.29 12.90
CA ASP A 197 9.93 14.98 12.55
C ASP A 197 9.63 16.05 11.49
N GLN A 198 10.26 17.20 11.62
CA GLN A 198 10.15 18.30 10.67
C GLN A 198 11.33 18.31 9.67
N GLY A 199 12.43 17.64 10.00
CA GLY A 199 13.67 17.66 9.22
C GLY A 199 14.55 18.87 9.53
N VAL A 200 15.84 18.68 9.26
CA VAL A 200 16.89 19.71 9.37
C VAL A 200 17.68 19.72 8.07
N LEU A 201 17.93 20.92 7.55
CA LEU A 201 18.89 21.12 6.47
C LEU A 201 20.28 21.32 7.07
N TYR A 202 21.24 20.51 6.65
CA TYR A 202 22.65 20.66 6.97
C TYR A 202 23.44 21.02 5.71
N TYR A 203 24.36 21.98 5.84
CA TYR A 203 25.15 22.50 4.73
C TYR A 203 26.61 22.15 4.95
N PHE A 204 27.20 21.39 4.04
CA PHE A 204 28.58 20.92 4.10
C PHE A 204 29.39 21.49 2.95
N ASN A 205 30.59 21.96 3.28
CA ASN A 205 31.64 22.00 2.26
C ASN A 205 32.03 20.55 1.93
N PRO A 206 32.28 20.21 0.66
CA PRO A 206 32.62 18.83 0.28
C PRO A 206 33.77 18.24 1.11
N PHE A 207 33.56 17.03 1.65
CA PHE A 207 34.44 16.25 2.53
C PHE A 207 34.60 16.73 3.98
N GLU A 208 34.03 17.86 4.40
CA GLU A 208 34.07 18.25 5.81
C GLU A 208 33.23 17.31 6.69
N ASP A 209 33.74 16.96 7.88
CA ASP A 209 33.05 16.07 8.82
C ASP A 209 31.86 16.70 9.54
N LYS A 210 31.79 18.04 9.52
CA LYS A 210 30.74 18.82 10.18
C LYS A 210 30.14 19.82 9.20
N PRO A 211 28.83 20.06 9.29
CA PRO A 211 28.20 21.12 8.52
C PRO A 211 28.68 22.47 9.07
N TYR A 212 28.94 23.42 8.17
CA TYR A 212 29.28 24.79 8.59
C TYR A 212 28.03 25.59 8.98
N GLN A 213 26.85 25.12 8.56
CA GLN A 213 25.56 25.71 8.92
C GLN A 213 24.47 24.65 8.97
N SER A 214 23.43 24.89 9.79
CA SER A 214 22.24 24.07 9.81
C SER A 214 20.98 24.90 10.05
N SER A 215 19.85 24.44 9.52
CA SER A 215 18.56 25.12 9.66
C SER A 215 17.45 24.13 9.96
N LYS A 216 16.81 24.31 11.11
CA LYS A 216 15.61 23.53 11.48
C LYS A 216 14.39 24.10 10.78
N MET A 217 13.55 23.23 10.24
CA MET A 217 12.25 23.62 9.68
C MET A 217 11.30 24.09 10.79
N LYS A 218 10.57 25.20 10.61
CA LYS A 218 9.65 25.78 11.61
C LYS A 218 8.19 25.54 11.20
N GLY A 219 7.55 24.47 11.72
CA GLY A 219 6.12 24.28 11.43
C GLY A 219 5.37 23.34 12.36
N LYS A 220 4.72 23.86 13.41
CA LYS A 220 3.65 23.14 14.13
C LYS A 220 2.33 23.29 13.38
N GLY A 221 1.65 22.17 13.08
CA GLY A 221 0.20 22.15 12.85
C GLY A 221 -0.26 21.61 11.48
N GLY A 222 -0.74 20.36 11.48
CA GLY A 222 -1.71 19.85 10.50
C GLY A 222 -1.34 18.63 9.65
N GLY A 223 -0.15 18.03 9.83
CA GLY A 223 0.34 16.90 9.01
C GLY A 223 1.75 16.39 9.33
N GLY A 224 2.57 17.16 10.06
CA GLY A 224 3.61 16.68 11.00
C GLY A 224 4.85 15.95 10.47
N SER A 225 4.99 15.64 9.18
CA SER A 225 6.06 14.75 8.71
C SER A 225 7.17 15.47 7.93
N CYS A 226 8.37 14.89 7.97
CA CYS A 226 9.55 15.37 7.24
C CYS A 226 9.22 15.49 5.73
N PRO A 227 9.76 16.50 5.02
CA PRO A 227 9.48 16.68 3.60
C PRO A 227 9.73 15.41 2.79
N GLY A 228 8.78 15.10 1.92
CA GLY A 228 8.83 13.95 1.03
C GLY A 228 9.43 14.23 -0.32
N THR A 229 9.62 15.51 -0.69
CA THR A 229 10.35 15.93 -1.89
C THR A 229 11.28 17.09 -1.57
N MET A 230 12.34 17.20 -2.38
CA MET A 230 13.29 18.31 -2.35
C MET A 230 13.72 18.66 -3.78
N ALA A 231 13.45 19.89 -4.21
CA ALA A 231 13.87 20.43 -5.50
C ALA A 231 14.73 21.69 -5.30
N ILE A 232 15.72 21.88 -6.18
CA ILE A 232 16.57 23.07 -6.24
C ILE A 232 16.16 23.88 -7.45
N ASN A 233 15.92 25.18 -7.27
CA ASN A 233 15.38 26.06 -8.30
C ASN A 233 16.17 27.38 -8.38
N ASP A 234 16.77 27.65 -9.55
CA ASP A 234 17.72 28.76 -9.75
C ASP A 234 17.16 29.88 -10.64
N ILE A 235 15.84 30.09 -10.62
CA ILE A 235 15.16 30.98 -11.59
C ILE A 235 15.54 32.44 -11.43
N ILE A 236 15.87 32.85 -10.21
CA ILE A 236 16.41 34.18 -9.95
C ILE A 236 17.93 34.03 -9.83
N PRO A 237 18.72 34.68 -10.71
CA PRO A 237 20.17 34.68 -10.60
C PRO A 237 20.60 35.10 -9.18
N ARG A 238 21.42 34.27 -8.52
CA ARG A 238 21.92 34.48 -7.15
C ARG A 238 20.86 34.44 -6.03
N ASN A 239 19.68 33.87 -6.28
CA ASN A 239 18.67 33.54 -5.27
C ASN A 239 18.10 32.14 -5.57
N THR A 240 18.92 31.14 -5.28
CA THR A 240 18.59 29.72 -5.41
C THR A 240 17.64 29.30 -4.28
N GLU A 241 16.50 28.73 -4.66
CA GLU A 241 15.45 28.31 -3.73
C GLU A 241 15.42 26.80 -3.56
N ILE A 242 15.28 26.36 -2.31
CA ILE A 242 15.13 24.96 -1.93
C ILE A 242 13.65 24.71 -1.65
N LEU A 243 12.96 23.99 -2.53
CA LEU A 243 11.54 23.68 -2.39
C LEU A 243 11.36 22.33 -1.69
N LEU A 244 10.70 22.34 -0.54
CA LEU A 244 10.51 21.19 0.34
C LEU A 244 9.02 20.83 0.38
N GLY A 245 8.63 19.79 -0.35
CA GLY A 245 7.25 19.35 -0.43
C GLY A 245 6.87 18.44 0.74
N GLY A 246 5.81 18.80 1.45
CA GLY A 246 5.28 18.06 2.58
C GLY A 246 4.49 16.81 2.18
N ASN A 247 4.29 15.95 3.18
CA ASN A 247 3.49 14.74 3.13
C ASN A 247 2.28 14.90 4.05
N GLY A 248 1.06 14.64 3.56
CA GLY A 248 -0.12 14.85 4.41
C GLY A 248 -1.43 14.30 3.87
N LEU A 249 -2.34 14.00 4.80
CA LEU A 249 -3.72 13.56 4.52
C LEU A 249 -4.58 14.69 3.95
N ASN A 250 -4.58 15.84 4.61
CA ASN A 250 -5.61 16.86 4.43
C ASN A 250 -5.09 18.28 4.16
N ALA A 251 -3.80 18.51 4.36
CA ALA A 251 -3.17 19.80 4.12
C ALA A 251 -2.05 19.63 3.10
N LEU A 252 -2.06 20.49 2.07
CA LEU A 252 -0.90 20.73 1.23
C LEU A 252 0.04 21.63 2.02
N GLN A 253 1.30 21.22 2.14
CA GLN A 253 2.38 22.02 2.71
C GLN A 253 3.58 22.01 1.77
N VAL A 254 4.16 23.17 1.53
CA VAL A 254 5.50 23.31 0.92
C VAL A 254 6.22 24.41 1.69
N SER A 255 7.48 24.15 2.03
CA SER A 255 8.40 25.14 2.60
C SER A 255 9.42 25.55 1.54
N VAL A 256 9.69 26.84 1.42
CA VAL A 256 10.69 27.40 0.49
C VAL A 256 11.87 27.89 1.30
N GLY A 257 13.04 27.28 1.18
CA GLY A 257 14.29 27.72 1.80
C GLY A 257 15.14 28.59 0.87
N SER A 258 16.12 29.32 1.42
CA SER A 258 17.16 30.02 0.66
C SER A 258 18.49 29.30 0.79
N ALA A 259 19.08 28.97 -0.36
CA ALA A 259 20.43 28.42 -0.42
C ALA A 259 21.44 29.43 0.13
N GLU A 260 21.43 30.68 -0.33
CA GLU A 260 22.43 31.69 0.04
C GLU A 260 22.41 32.02 1.54
N GLN A 261 21.21 32.10 2.13
CA GLN A 261 21.04 32.38 3.56
C GLN A 261 21.09 31.12 4.42
N CYS A 262 21.19 29.93 3.81
CA CYS A 262 21.12 28.64 4.48
C CYS A 262 19.86 28.49 5.35
N THR A 263 18.71 28.99 4.91
CA THR A 263 17.46 28.96 5.66
C THR A 263 16.53 27.86 5.12
N ALA A 264 15.83 27.16 6.01
CA ALA A 264 14.86 26.14 5.61
C ALA A 264 13.48 26.72 5.24
N GLU A 265 13.17 27.94 5.64
CA GLU A 265 11.84 28.57 5.46
C GLU A 265 11.91 30.10 5.33
N LYS A 266 11.80 30.58 4.10
CA LYS A 266 11.51 31.96 3.68
C LYS A 266 10.00 32.16 3.46
N ILE A 267 9.32 31.17 2.85
CA ILE A 267 7.86 31.16 2.60
C ILE A 267 7.30 29.78 2.91
N GLN A 268 6.04 29.70 3.37
CA GLN A 268 5.34 28.45 3.62
C GLN A 268 3.93 28.46 3.01
N PHE A 269 3.62 27.49 2.16
CA PHE A 269 2.28 27.29 1.60
C PHE A 269 1.51 26.35 2.52
N LYS A 270 0.29 26.72 2.95
CA LYS A 270 -0.58 25.85 3.73
C LYS A 270 -2.02 25.96 3.25
N PHE A 271 -2.50 24.92 2.58
CA PHE A 271 -3.90 24.88 2.14
C PHE A 271 -4.65 23.76 2.85
N LYS A 272 -5.77 24.12 3.49
CA LYS A 272 -6.75 23.14 3.92
C LYS A 272 -7.56 22.68 2.71
N ASN A 273 -7.79 21.38 2.59
CA ASN A 273 -8.66 20.85 1.55
C ASN A 273 -10.09 21.41 1.75
N ALA A 274 -10.52 22.34 0.89
CA ALA A 274 -11.80 23.06 1.03
C ALA A 274 -13.04 22.25 0.58
N ARG A 275 -12.82 21.12 -0.12
CA ARG A 275 -13.87 20.32 -0.78
C ARG A 275 -14.39 19.21 0.15
N LYS A 276 -15.69 19.24 0.48
CA LYS A 276 -16.40 18.25 1.34
C LYS A 276 -16.74 16.95 0.59
N ASP A 277 -16.82 17.00 -0.74
CA ASP A 277 -17.27 15.97 -1.69
C ASP A 277 -16.23 14.88 -1.99
N ILE A 278 -14.93 15.13 -1.78
CA ILE A 278 -13.85 14.16 -2.11
C ILE A 278 -13.46 13.26 -0.91
N GLY A 279 -14.11 13.43 0.25
CA GLY A 279 -13.74 12.72 1.48
C GLY A 279 -12.40 13.20 2.08
N LYS A 280 -12.25 13.05 3.40
CA LYS A 280 -11.10 13.55 4.19
C LYS A 280 -9.90 12.58 4.29
N VAL A 281 -9.74 11.66 3.32
CA VAL A 281 -8.84 10.49 3.49
C VAL A 281 -7.94 10.31 2.25
N GLY A 282 -6.72 9.81 2.44
CA GLY A 282 -5.69 9.61 1.42
C GLY A 282 -4.51 10.58 1.57
N TYR A 283 -3.36 10.06 1.98
CA TYR A 283 -2.12 10.83 2.00
C TYR A 283 -1.63 11.17 0.59
N ARG A 284 -1.08 12.37 0.46
CA ARG A 284 -0.59 12.97 -0.76
C ARG A 284 0.81 13.55 -0.52
N LEU A 285 1.62 13.47 -1.56
CA LEU A 285 2.94 14.08 -1.65
C LEU A 285 2.82 15.39 -2.43
N ALA A 286 3.42 16.46 -1.91
CA ALA A 286 3.59 17.70 -2.66
C ALA A 286 4.90 17.66 -3.46
N SER A 287 4.85 18.01 -4.74
CA SER A 287 6.03 18.25 -5.57
C SER A 287 5.94 19.66 -6.11
N ALA A 288 7.00 20.46 -5.97
CA ALA A 288 6.98 21.88 -6.30
C ALA A 288 8.13 22.25 -7.21
N GLU A 289 7.84 23.04 -8.23
CA GLU A 289 8.82 23.63 -9.14
C GLU A 289 8.49 25.11 -9.31
N ALA A 290 9.51 25.95 -9.44
CA ALA A 290 9.31 27.34 -9.81
C ALA A 290 9.30 27.45 -11.35
N ILE A 291 8.43 28.28 -11.91
CA ILE A 291 8.20 28.40 -13.36
C ILE A 291 8.18 29.88 -13.76
N PRO A 292 8.92 30.30 -14.80
CA PRO A 292 8.89 31.67 -15.30
C PRO A 292 7.46 32.12 -15.65
N TYR A 293 7.09 33.33 -15.24
CA TYR A 293 5.77 33.90 -15.48
C TYR A 293 5.84 35.41 -15.59
N LYS A 294 5.62 35.93 -16.82
CA LYS A 294 5.78 37.36 -17.13
C LYS A 294 7.18 37.83 -16.72
N SER A 295 7.28 38.94 -15.98
CA SER A 295 8.53 39.47 -15.43
C SER A 295 8.95 38.86 -14.08
N SER A 296 8.29 37.79 -13.64
CA SER A 296 8.54 37.09 -12.36
C SER A 296 8.43 35.57 -12.57
N PHE A 297 8.01 34.83 -11.55
CA PHE A 297 7.79 33.40 -11.57
C PHE A 297 6.59 33.01 -10.71
N LYS A 298 6.12 31.77 -10.89
CA LYS A 298 5.11 31.13 -10.03
C LYS A 298 5.62 29.77 -9.57
N TYR A 299 5.24 29.35 -8.38
CA TYR A 299 5.41 27.96 -7.97
C TYR A 299 4.26 27.12 -8.51
N TYR A 300 4.59 26.06 -9.22
CA TYR A 300 3.67 25.04 -9.66
C TYR A 300 3.82 23.88 -8.69
N VAL A 301 2.73 23.58 -7.97
CA VAL A 301 2.75 22.57 -6.91
C VAL A 301 1.74 21.47 -7.23
N LEU A 302 2.26 20.30 -7.59
CA LEU A 302 1.48 19.08 -7.77
C LEU A 302 1.14 18.49 -6.40
N PHE A 303 -0.15 18.25 -6.15
CA PHE A 303 -0.63 17.60 -4.92
C PHE A 303 -1.80 16.66 -5.22
N GLY A 304 -1.49 15.37 -5.39
CA GLY A 304 -2.47 14.38 -5.84
C GLY A 304 -2.89 14.65 -7.28
N ASN A 305 -4.15 15.05 -7.51
CA ASN A 305 -4.72 15.32 -8.82
C ASN A 305 -4.77 16.82 -9.19
N ARG A 306 -4.13 17.68 -8.41
CA ARG A 306 -4.22 19.14 -8.55
C ARG A 306 -2.87 19.77 -8.78
N MET A 307 -2.85 20.73 -9.70
CA MET A 307 -1.76 21.68 -9.88
C MET A 307 -2.17 23.01 -9.22
N HIS A 308 -1.47 23.41 -8.16
CA HIS A 308 -1.65 24.70 -7.50
C HIS A 308 -0.64 25.70 -8.06
N LEU A 309 -1.10 26.83 -8.58
CA LEU A 309 -0.24 27.88 -9.14
C LEU A 309 -0.15 29.01 -8.12
N VAL A 310 0.99 29.11 -7.44
CA VAL A 310 1.20 30.00 -6.30
C VAL A 310 2.10 31.16 -6.73
N SER A 311 1.64 32.38 -6.48
CA SER A 311 2.42 33.59 -6.70
C SER A 311 3.29 33.87 -5.46
N PRO A 312 4.60 34.14 -5.60
CA PRO A 312 5.47 34.44 -4.46
C PRO A 312 5.00 35.64 -3.62
N GLU A 313 4.39 36.64 -4.26
CA GLU A 313 3.90 37.86 -3.62
C GLU A 313 2.64 37.69 -2.76
N LYS A 314 1.92 36.57 -2.88
CA LYS A 314 0.66 36.31 -2.15
C LYS A 314 0.86 35.53 -0.85
N ASN A 315 2.07 35.58 -0.27
CA ASN A 315 2.44 34.85 0.95
C ASN A 315 2.01 33.37 0.93
N GLY A 316 2.04 32.76 -0.25
CA GLY A 316 1.68 31.37 -0.41
C GLY A 316 0.23 31.03 -0.73
N ASP A 317 -0.65 31.98 -1.06
CA ASP A 317 -2.01 31.67 -1.53
C ASP A 317 -2.03 31.24 -3.01
N PRO A 318 -2.82 30.20 -3.40
CA PRO A 318 -2.85 29.74 -4.77
C PRO A 318 -3.65 30.74 -5.60
N THR A 319 -3.04 31.29 -6.64
CA THR A 319 -3.73 32.16 -7.60
C THR A 319 -4.72 31.38 -8.46
N GLU A 320 -4.47 30.08 -8.64
CA GLU A 320 -5.26 29.19 -9.49
C GLU A 320 -5.04 27.75 -9.06
N ILE A 321 -6.07 26.90 -9.19
CA ILE A 321 -5.99 25.46 -8.97
C ILE A 321 -6.59 24.77 -10.19
N VAL A 322 -5.77 23.96 -10.87
CA VAL A 322 -6.20 23.15 -12.03
C VAL A 322 -6.29 21.69 -11.58
N GLU A 323 -7.45 21.07 -11.73
CA GLU A 323 -7.74 19.71 -11.24
C GLU A 323 -7.92 18.72 -12.39
N SER A 324 -7.23 17.58 -12.33
CA SER A 324 -7.40 16.43 -13.22
C SER A 324 -8.29 15.35 -12.58
N ASN A 325 -8.82 14.42 -13.39
CA ASN A 325 -9.48 13.22 -12.90
C ASN A 325 -8.51 12.23 -12.23
N TYR A 326 -7.21 12.36 -12.48
CA TYR A 326 -6.17 11.43 -12.05
C TYR A 326 -5.11 12.09 -11.18
N ALA A 327 -4.49 11.31 -10.30
CA ALA A 327 -3.36 11.72 -9.46
C ALA A 327 -2.06 11.12 -10.00
N PHE A 328 -0.93 11.80 -9.83
CA PHE A 328 0.35 11.45 -10.45
C PHE A 328 1.42 11.11 -9.41
N ASN A 329 2.41 10.28 -9.79
CA ASN A 329 3.44 9.80 -8.87
C ASN A 329 4.54 10.82 -8.56
N ASP A 330 4.93 11.66 -9.53
CA ASP A 330 6.06 12.59 -9.42
C ASP A 330 5.92 13.76 -10.42
N MET A 331 6.74 14.80 -10.25
CA MET A 331 6.86 15.94 -11.17
C MET A 331 8.32 16.43 -11.24
N CYS A 332 8.78 16.77 -12.43
CA CYS A 332 10.09 17.39 -12.67
C CYS A 332 9.98 18.46 -13.76
N LYS A 333 10.78 19.53 -13.64
CA LYS A 333 10.86 20.61 -14.65
C LYS A 333 12.01 20.39 -15.64
N ASP A 334 11.71 20.55 -16.92
CA ASP A 334 12.69 20.89 -17.96
C ASP A 334 12.56 22.38 -18.29
N GLY A 335 13.43 23.18 -17.68
CA GLY A 335 13.39 24.64 -17.83
C GLY A 335 13.85 25.12 -19.20
N GLU A 336 14.74 24.38 -19.86
CA GLU A 336 15.33 24.74 -21.16
C GLU A 336 14.30 24.61 -22.28
N ASN A 337 13.39 23.63 -22.17
CA ASN A 337 12.36 23.36 -23.18
C ASN A 337 10.95 23.83 -22.80
N GLY A 338 10.79 24.52 -21.66
CA GLY A 338 9.49 25.03 -21.25
C GLY A 338 8.50 23.92 -20.81
N LYS A 339 8.99 22.79 -20.28
CA LYS A 339 8.16 21.60 -19.99
C LYS A 339 8.14 21.22 -18.51
N LEU A 340 7.01 20.65 -18.08
CA LEU A 340 6.87 19.88 -16.84
C LEU A 340 6.59 18.43 -17.20
N ILE A 341 7.31 17.50 -16.57
CA ILE A 341 7.19 16.07 -16.79
C ILE A 341 6.52 15.48 -15.55
N LEU A 342 5.44 14.73 -15.72
CA LEU A 342 4.75 14.00 -14.66
C LEU A 342 4.97 12.50 -14.82
N GLY A 343 5.17 11.82 -13.67
CA GLY A 343 5.14 10.36 -13.61
C GLY A 343 3.75 9.79 -13.90
N SER A 344 3.65 8.46 -13.92
CA SER A 344 2.38 7.78 -14.22
C SER A 344 1.28 8.09 -13.20
N VAL A 345 0.04 7.88 -13.64
CA VAL A 345 -1.11 8.00 -12.74
C VAL A 345 -1.07 6.93 -11.65
N GLN A 346 -1.28 7.35 -10.39
CA GLN A 346 -1.19 6.52 -9.18
C GLN A 346 -2.13 5.31 -9.18
N SER A 347 -3.18 5.33 -10.01
CA SER A 347 -4.17 4.27 -10.18
C SER A 347 -3.70 3.09 -11.06
N GLY A 348 -2.40 3.00 -11.35
CA GLY A 348 -1.78 1.90 -12.12
C GLY A 348 -1.63 2.19 -13.61
N GLY A 349 -1.50 3.46 -13.99
CA GLY A 349 -1.21 3.83 -15.38
C GLY A 349 0.25 3.60 -15.76
N SER A 350 0.57 3.82 -17.03
CA SER A 350 1.90 3.54 -17.59
C SER A 350 2.45 4.64 -18.49
N CYS A 351 1.81 5.82 -18.47
CA CYS A 351 2.29 6.94 -19.25
C CYS A 351 3.24 7.84 -18.46
N ILE A 352 4.14 8.51 -19.15
CA ILE A 352 4.74 9.78 -18.72
C ILE A 352 3.94 10.91 -19.38
N HIS A 353 3.63 11.96 -18.64
CA HIS A 353 2.86 13.09 -19.17
C HIS A 353 3.72 14.35 -19.23
N ILE A 354 3.82 14.97 -20.41
CA ILE A 354 4.62 16.16 -20.67
C ILE A 354 3.66 17.32 -20.84
N ILE A 355 3.77 18.31 -19.96
CA ILE A 355 3.02 19.55 -19.99
C ILE A 355 3.93 20.62 -20.59
N ASP A 356 3.52 21.21 -21.71
CA ASP A 356 4.10 22.46 -22.20
C ASP A 356 3.45 23.62 -21.45
N TYR A 357 4.13 24.13 -20.43
CA TYR A 357 3.57 25.22 -19.63
C TYR A 357 3.58 26.58 -20.35
N THR A 358 4.24 26.68 -21.51
CA THR A 358 4.21 27.86 -22.38
C THR A 358 2.97 27.90 -23.27
N ASN A 359 2.29 26.76 -23.44
CA ASN A 359 1.08 26.64 -24.25
C ASN A 359 -0.18 26.86 -23.42
N ASN A 360 -0.95 27.92 -23.71
CA ASN A 360 -2.16 28.30 -22.95
C ASN A 360 -3.26 27.21 -22.87
N SER A 361 -3.24 26.19 -23.72
CA SER A 361 -4.20 25.08 -23.72
C SER A 361 -3.98 24.05 -22.62
N TRP A 362 -2.76 23.94 -22.06
CA TRP A 362 -2.38 22.82 -21.17
C TRP A 362 -3.31 22.65 -19.98
N LYS A 363 -3.86 23.74 -19.44
CA LYS A 363 -4.78 23.69 -18.30
C LYS A 363 -6.08 22.97 -18.61
N LYS A 364 -6.68 23.28 -19.77
CA LYS A 364 -7.92 22.66 -20.24
C LYS A 364 -7.69 21.19 -20.58
N GLU A 365 -6.53 20.89 -21.16
CA GLU A 365 -6.13 19.52 -21.47
C GLU A 365 -5.85 18.71 -20.20
N PHE A 366 -5.22 19.29 -19.18
CA PHE A 366 -4.98 18.63 -17.88
C PHE A 366 -6.28 18.22 -17.19
N GLN A 367 -7.29 19.10 -17.25
CA GLN A 367 -8.62 18.83 -16.70
C GLN A 367 -9.34 17.68 -17.41
N LYS A 368 -9.09 17.52 -18.72
CA LYS A 368 -9.72 16.51 -19.59
C LYS A 368 -8.80 15.32 -19.89
N LEU A 369 -7.67 15.22 -19.20
CA LEU A 369 -6.66 14.20 -19.49
C LEU A 369 -7.25 12.82 -19.25
N GLU A 370 -7.21 11.98 -20.28
CA GLU A 370 -7.52 10.55 -20.22
C GLU A 370 -6.27 9.76 -20.62
N PRO A 371 -5.52 9.20 -19.65
CA PRO A 371 -4.28 8.48 -19.93
C PRO A 371 -4.51 7.24 -20.79
N SER A 372 -3.63 7.02 -21.77
CA SER A 372 -3.57 5.81 -22.58
C SER A 372 -2.98 4.61 -21.81
N GLY A 373 -2.60 3.54 -22.53
CA GLY A 373 -1.90 2.40 -21.96
C GLY A 373 -2.69 1.62 -20.95
N LYS A 374 -2.05 1.24 -19.83
CA LYS A 374 -2.66 0.43 -18.77
C LYS A 374 -3.94 1.07 -18.22
N MET A 375 -3.99 2.40 -18.07
CA MET A 375 -5.17 3.04 -17.48
C MET A 375 -6.40 2.93 -18.40
N ALA A 376 -6.24 3.28 -19.68
CA ALA A 376 -7.29 3.08 -20.68
C ALA A 376 -7.73 1.60 -20.76
N LYS A 377 -6.76 0.67 -20.73
CA LYS A 377 -7.03 -0.78 -20.75
C LYS A 377 -7.84 -1.24 -19.54
N ILE A 378 -7.50 -0.80 -18.33
CA ILE A 378 -8.23 -1.11 -17.09
C ILE A 378 -9.69 -0.66 -17.19
N LEU A 379 -9.92 0.58 -17.65
CA LEU A 379 -11.27 1.12 -17.80
C LEU A 379 -12.08 0.37 -18.86
N ALA A 380 -11.47 0.09 -20.02
CA ALA A 380 -12.10 -0.67 -21.10
C ALA A 380 -12.44 -2.11 -20.67
N ASN A 381 -11.49 -2.81 -20.05
CA ASN A 381 -11.66 -4.15 -19.50
C ASN A 381 -12.78 -4.18 -18.47
N THR A 382 -12.79 -3.22 -17.53
CA THR A 382 -13.84 -3.16 -16.49
C THR A 382 -15.22 -2.92 -17.11
N LYS A 383 -15.33 -2.03 -18.11
CA LYS A 383 -16.59 -1.76 -18.80
C LYS A 383 -17.10 -3.00 -19.55
N ASP A 384 -16.22 -3.71 -20.26
CA ASP A 384 -16.56 -4.95 -20.95
C ASP A 384 -16.98 -6.06 -19.96
N PHE A 385 -16.25 -6.20 -18.85
CA PHE A 385 -16.61 -7.10 -17.75
C PHE A 385 -18.03 -6.82 -17.24
N SER A 386 -18.34 -5.56 -16.87
CA SER A 386 -19.68 -5.19 -16.39
C SER A 386 -20.77 -5.42 -17.44
N LYS A 387 -20.47 -5.26 -18.74
CA LYS A 387 -21.42 -5.57 -19.82
C LYS A 387 -21.72 -7.06 -19.89
N LYS A 388 -20.69 -7.91 -19.82
CA LYS A 388 -20.82 -9.38 -19.85
C LYS A 388 -21.49 -9.91 -18.58
N LEU A 389 -21.20 -9.32 -17.43
CA LEU A 389 -21.75 -9.70 -16.12
C LEU A 389 -23.28 -9.66 -16.11
N LYS A 390 -23.91 -8.72 -16.82
CA LYS A 390 -25.38 -8.63 -16.94
C LYS A 390 -26.03 -9.88 -17.53
N LYS A 391 -25.28 -10.70 -18.27
CA LYS A 391 -25.76 -11.95 -18.89
C LYS A 391 -25.40 -13.19 -18.08
N PHE A 392 -24.60 -13.05 -17.03
CA PHE A 392 -24.16 -14.15 -16.19
C PHE A 392 -25.35 -14.86 -15.54
N LYS A 393 -25.26 -16.19 -15.43
CA LYS A 393 -26.20 -17.02 -14.71
C LYS A 393 -25.42 -17.91 -13.76
N ILE A 394 -25.87 -17.96 -12.51
CA ILE A 394 -25.29 -18.86 -11.50
C ILE A 394 -25.44 -20.31 -11.99
N PRO A 395 -24.35 -21.11 -11.99
CA PRO A 395 -24.44 -22.52 -12.30
C PRO A 395 -25.40 -23.26 -11.37
N LYS A 396 -26.15 -24.23 -11.90
CA LYS A 396 -27.26 -24.89 -11.18
C LYS A 396 -26.82 -25.67 -9.93
N TRP A 397 -25.56 -26.07 -9.86
CA TRP A 397 -24.99 -26.82 -8.74
C TRP A 397 -24.46 -25.92 -7.62
N GLU A 398 -24.26 -24.62 -7.86
CA GLU A 398 -23.72 -23.71 -6.86
C GLU A 398 -24.79 -23.27 -5.86
N ASN A 399 -24.45 -23.33 -4.57
CA ASN A 399 -25.32 -22.84 -3.49
C ASN A 399 -24.67 -21.66 -2.76
N HIS A 400 -25.17 -20.46 -3.02
CA HIS A 400 -24.62 -19.21 -2.47
C HIS A 400 -25.18 -18.91 -1.08
N LYS A 401 -24.59 -19.54 -0.05
CA LYS A 401 -25.09 -19.49 1.35
C LYS A 401 -24.56 -18.32 2.19
N VAL A 402 -23.39 -17.77 1.85
CA VAL A 402 -22.71 -16.76 2.69
C VAL A 402 -23.08 -15.35 2.24
N ALA A 403 -23.64 -14.56 3.15
CA ALA A 403 -23.87 -13.14 2.92
C ALA A 403 -22.64 -12.30 3.28
N VAL A 404 -22.40 -11.25 2.50
CA VAL A 404 -21.32 -10.26 2.69
C VAL A 404 -21.89 -9.01 3.37
N LYS A 405 -21.45 -8.75 4.60
CA LYS A 405 -21.78 -7.54 5.35
C LYS A 405 -20.80 -6.42 4.98
N VAL A 406 -21.30 -5.35 4.38
CA VAL A 406 -20.49 -4.22 3.90
C VAL A 406 -20.70 -3.01 4.77
N LEU A 407 -19.65 -2.58 5.46
CA LEU A 407 -19.65 -1.38 6.27
C LEU A 407 -19.25 -0.21 5.37
N SER A 408 -20.20 0.71 5.16
CA SER A 408 -20.07 1.86 4.25
C SER A 408 -19.96 1.47 2.77
N SER A 409 -20.96 0.77 2.23
CA SER A 409 -21.03 0.43 0.79
C SER A 409 -20.95 1.64 -0.15
N GLY A 410 -21.35 2.82 0.34
CA GLY A 410 -21.40 4.08 -0.41
C GLY A 410 -22.66 4.24 -1.27
N ILE A 411 -23.58 3.26 -1.23
CA ILE A 411 -24.89 3.30 -1.88
C ILE A 411 -26.01 3.28 -0.82
N SER A 412 -27.15 3.84 -1.15
CA SER A 412 -28.38 3.77 -0.34
C SER A 412 -29.01 2.38 -0.37
N SER A 413 -29.87 2.08 0.60
CA SER A 413 -30.63 0.81 0.62
C SER A 413 -31.50 0.61 -0.62
N GLN A 414 -32.01 1.69 -1.22
CA GLN A 414 -32.77 1.65 -2.47
C GLN A 414 -31.88 1.27 -3.66
N GLU A 415 -30.69 1.88 -3.76
CA GLU A 415 -29.71 1.54 -4.78
C GLU A 415 -29.18 0.11 -4.63
N ALA A 416 -28.98 -0.36 -3.39
CA ALA A 416 -28.59 -1.74 -3.10
C ALA A 416 -29.67 -2.73 -3.52
N ALA A 417 -30.95 -2.46 -3.22
CA ALA A 417 -32.07 -3.30 -3.64
C ALA A 417 -32.28 -3.32 -5.17
N ALA A 418 -31.84 -2.27 -5.86
CA ALA A 418 -31.92 -2.15 -7.32
C ALA A 418 -30.71 -2.78 -8.06
N LEU A 419 -29.76 -3.39 -7.35
CA LEU A 419 -28.64 -4.09 -7.97
C LEU A 419 -29.12 -5.32 -8.79
N PRO A 420 -28.45 -5.65 -9.89
CA PRO A 420 -28.87 -6.75 -10.75
C PRO A 420 -28.62 -8.12 -10.09
N GLY A 421 -29.47 -9.09 -10.38
CA GLY A 421 -29.24 -10.50 -10.02
C GLY A 421 -29.97 -10.98 -8.76
N LYS A 422 -30.10 -12.31 -8.65
CA LYS A 422 -30.92 -12.97 -7.62
C LYS A 422 -30.23 -13.06 -6.25
N ASN A 423 -28.92 -12.81 -6.19
CA ASN A 423 -28.12 -12.84 -4.96
C ASN A 423 -28.02 -11.46 -4.29
N VAL A 424 -28.82 -10.47 -4.69
CA VAL A 424 -28.85 -9.15 -4.03
C VAL A 424 -29.04 -9.23 -2.50
N LYS A 425 -29.80 -10.22 -2.04
CA LYS A 425 -29.99 -10.52 -0.60
C LYS A 425 -28.70 -10.87 0.16
N ASN A 426 -27.66 -11.31 -0.55
CA ASN A 426 -26.36 -11.65 0.03
C ASN A 426 -25.48 -10.41 0.20
N LEU A 427 -25.91 -9.22 -0.24
CA LEU A 427 -25.24 -7.95 0.05
C LEU A 427 -25.97 -7.25 1.20
N ILE A 428 -25.39 -7.27 2.39
CA ILE A 428 -25.97 -6.66 3.59
C ILE A 428 -25.24 -5.35 3.89
N ASN A 429 -25.90 -4.21 3.69
CA ASN A 429 -25.32 -2.91 4.00
C ASN A 429 -25.43 -2.59 5.49
N ILE A 430 -24.31 -2.31 6.16
CA ILE A 430 -24.26 -1.89 7.56
C ILE A 430 -23.91 -0.40 7.64
N ASP A 431 -24.81 0.38 8.22
CA ASP A 431 -24.70 1.83 8.23
C ASP A 431 -23.93 2.36 9.44
N GLY A 432 -23.14 3.40 9.22
CA GLY A 432 -22.51 4.14 10.30
C GLY A 432 -23.52 5.01 11.05
N VAL A 433 -23.47 5.02 12.38
CA VAL A 433 -24.33 5.91 13.17
C VAL A 433 -23.92 7.38 12.94
N LYS A 434 -24.79 8.13 12.25
CA LYS A 434 -24.54 9.53 11.88
C LYS A 434 -24.40 10.41 13.14
N LYS A 435 -23.47 11.38 13.10
CA LYS A 435 -23.26 12.42 14.14
C LYS A 435 -22.78 11.92 15.52
N LEU A 436 -22.35 10.67 15.67
CA LEU A 436 -21.62 10.26 16.87
C LEU A 436 -20.20 10.81 16.83
N TYR A 437 -19.41 10.57 15.79
CA TYR A 437 -18.04 11.09 15.75
C TYR A 437 -17.98 12.63 15.73
N PRO A 438 -17.17 13.31 16.57
CA PRO A 438 -16.23 12.78 17.57
C PRO A 438 -16.79 12.64 19.01
N HIS A 439 -18.09 12.87 19.22
CA HIS A 439 -18.82 12.84 20.48
C HIS A 439 -19.06 11.42 21.02
N VAL A 440 -18.73 11.20 22.29
CA VAL A 440 -18.80 9.90 22.98
C VAL A 440 -19.33 10.10 24.40
N GLU A 441 -19.65 9.00 25.09
CA GLU A 441 -20.23 9.03 26.44
C GLU A 441 -19.21 9.57 27.47
N ASN A 442 -19.63 10.57 28.22
CA ASN A 442 -18.95 11.02 29.43
C ASN A 442 -19.55 10.31 30.64
N TRP A 443 -18.88 9.26 31.10
CA TRP A 443 -19.33 8.46 32.23
C TRP A 443 -18.21 8.31 33.26
N ASP A 444 -18.59 8.10 34.51
CA ASP A 444 -17.65 8.03 35.63
C ASP A 444 -16.87 6.72 35.63
N ARG A 445 -15.55 6.83 35.46
CA ARG A 445 -14.60 5.71 35.52
C ARG A 445 -13.81 5.68 36.83
N SER A 446 -14.07 6.59 37.77
CA SER A 446 -13.29 6.76 39.00
C SER A 446 -13.20 5.49 39.85
N GLY A 447 -14.25 4.66 39.82
CA GLY A 447 -14.30 3.37 40.51
C GLY A 447 -13.54 2.22 39.85
N MET A 448 -12.93 2.41 38.67
CA MET A 448 -12.11 1.36 38.05
C MET A 448 -10.83 1.14 38.84
N GLU A 449 -10.50 -0.11 39.18
CA GLU A 449 -9.25 -0.46 39.86
C GLU A 449 -8.02 -0.14 38.98
N ASN A 450 -8.08 -0.51 37.70
CA ASN A 450 -6.99 -0.31 36.77
C ASN A 450 -6.78 1.17 36.42
N LYS A 451 -5.61 1.71 36.80
CA LYS A 451 -5.25 3.12 36.61
C LYS A 451 -5.26 3.53 35.13
N VAL A 452 -4.69 2.72 34.25
CA VAL A 452 -4.58 3.04 32.83
C VAL A 452 -5.96 3.18 32.20
N SER A 453 -6.87 2.24 32.45
CA SER A 453 -8.25 2.26 31.94
C SER A 453 -9.07 3.41 32.54
N ARG A 454 -8.87 3.72 33.82
CA ARG A 454 -9.50 4.84 34.53
C ARG A 454 -9.15 6.19 33.92
N GLU A 455 -7.86 6.40 33.62
CA GLU A 455 -7.31 7.73 33.26
C GLU A 455 -7.17 7.95 31.75
N THR A 456 -7.00 6.89 30.96
CA THR A 456 -6.79 7.04 29.51
C THR A 456 -8.06 7.56 28.82
N ARG A 457 -7.89 8.61 28.02
CA ARG A 457 -8.92 9.14 27.11
C ARG A 457 -8.31 9.39 25.74
N ASP A 458 -9.04 9.05 24.68
CA ASP A 458 -8.61 9.37 23.32
C ASP A 458 -8.82 10.87 23.05
N HIS A 459 -7.72 11.60 22.91
CA HIS A 459 -7.72 13.06 22.67
C HIS A 459 -8.45 13.49 21.38
N ARG A 460 -8.77 12.56 20.47
CA ARG A 460 -9.53 12.85 19.24
C ARG A 460 -11.04 12.85 19.48
N LYS A 461 -11.50 12.46 20.67
CA LYS A 461 -12.91 12.36 21.05
C LYS A 461 -13.34 13.51 21.96
N LYS A 462 -14.64 13.78 21.96
CA LYS A 462 -15.31 14.70 22.87
C LYS A 462 -16.20 13.87 23.80
N TYR A 463 -15.85 13.80 25.08
CA TYR A 463 -16.62 13.07 26.09
C TYR A 463 -17.67 14.05 26.63
N ASP A 464 -18.80 14.16 25.94
CA ASP A 464 -19.83 15.18 26.21
C ASP A 464 -21.27 14.66 26.13
N LEU A 465 -21.47 13.37 25.85
CA LEU A 465 -22.80 12.75 25.85
C LEU A 465 -23.08 12.07 27.19
N THR A 466 -24.29 12.23 27.71
CA THR A 466 -24.80 11.32 28.75
C THR A 466 -25.12 9.94 28.18
N SER A 467 -25.19 8.90 29.02
CA SER A 467 -25.55 7.53 28.58
C SER A 467 -26.90 7.48 27.86
N SER A 468 -27.89 8.26 28.34
CA SER A 468 -29.22 8.35 27.73
C SER A 468 -29.19 9.00 26.35
N GLU A 469 -28.41 10.07 26.17
CA GLU A 469 -28.25 10.73 24.86
C GLU A 469 -27.51 9.84 23.87
N ALA A 470 -26.46 9.13 24.31
CA ALA A 470 -25.75 8.16 23.49
C ALA A 470 -26.70 7.06 23.02
N LEU A 471 -27.46 6.44 23.94
CA LEU A 471 -28.43 5.38 23.62
C LEU A 471 -29.53 5.87 22.67
N ALA A 472 -30.07 7.08 22.87
CA ALA A 472 -31.06 7.67 21.98
C ALA A 472 -30.54 7.84 20.54
N LYS A 473 -29.27 8.26 20.38
CA LYS A 473 -28.63 8.35 19.05
C LYS A 473 -28.48 6.98 18.40
N PHE A 474 -28.13 5.95 19.17
CA PHE A 474 -28.04 4.57 18.66
C PHE A 474 -29.39 4.02 18.21
N LYS A 475 -30.44 4.18 19.04
CA LYS A 475 -31.82 3.77 18.68
C LYS A 475 -32.30 4.43 17.40
N LYS A 476 -32.07 5.74 17.25
CA LYS A 476 -32.35 6.46 16.00
C LYS A 476 -31.56 5.93 14.81
N GLY A 477 -30.30 5.51 15.01
CA GLY A 477 -29.51 4.83 13.99
C GLY A 477 -30.14 3.51 13.55
N LEU A 478 -30.56 2.68 14.52
CA LEU A 478 -31.23 1.41 14.28
C LEU A 478 -32.57 1.57 13.56
N GLU A 479 -33.33 2.63 13.83
CA GLU A 479 -34.61 2.92 13.14
C GLU A 479 -34.42 3.09 11.62
N VAL A 480 -33.35 3.76 11.20
CA VAL A 480 -33.10 4.10 9.78
C VAL A 480 -32.18 3.12 9.05
N ALA A 481 -31.53 2.21 9.77
CA ALA A 481 -30.61 1.22 9.24
C ALA A 481 -31.25 -0.19 9.32
N PRO A 482 -31.92 -0.67 8.26
CA PRO A 482 -32.75 -1.87 8.32
C PRO A 482 -31.97 -3.14 8.65
N SER A 483 -30.69 -3.20 8.25
CA SER A 483 -29.82 -4.36 8.49
C SER A 483 -28.97 -4.24 9.77
N GLY A 484 -28.85 -3.03 10.32
CA GLY A 484 -28.05 -2.77 11.51
C GLY A 484 -27.01 -1.67 11.35
N ILE A 485 -26.25 -1.46 12.42
CA ILE A 485 -25.36 -0.31 12.59
C ILE A 485 -23.93 -0.71 12.95
N GLN A 486 -22.97 0.16 12.59
CA GLN A 486 -21.58 0.08 13.04
C GLN A 486 -21.14 1.40 13.68
N TYR A 487 -20.23 1.32 14.66
CA TYR A 487 -19.70 2.49 15.35
C TYR A 487 -18.34 2.23 15.97
N TRP A 488 -17.59 3.30 16.25
CA TRP A 488 -16.33 3.20 16.98
C TRP A 488 -16.61 3.04 18.47
N GLN A 489 -16.26 1.90 19.04
CA GLN A 489 -16.34 1.64 20.47
C GLN A 489 -15.03 2.00 21.17
N GLY A 490 -13.90 1.88 20.48
CA GLY A 490 -12.60 2.09 21.11
C GLY A 490 -11.46 2.31 20.14
N HIS A 491 -10.39 2.92 20.65
CA HIS A 491 -9.12 3.00 19.93
C HIS A 491 -7.91 3.00 20.87
N GLY A 492 -6.88 2.22 20.51
CA GLY A 492 -5.65 2.15 21.28
C GLY A 492 -5.91 1.55 22.66
N ARG A 493 -5.61 2.30 23.72
CA ARG A 493 -5.87 1.89 25.11
C ARG A 493 -7.21 2.39 25.68
N ASP A 494 -8.02 3.08 24.89
CA ASP A 494 -9.35 3.52 25.34
C ASP A 494 -10.45 2.77 24.58
N VAL A 495 -10.97 1.70 25.21
CA VAL A 495 -12.10 0.90 24.68
C VAL A 495 -13.47 1.37 25.19
N TYR A 496 -13.47 2.43 25.99
CA TYR A 496 -14.60 2.84 26.84
C TYR A 496 -15.29 4.10 26.31
N PHE A 497 -15.33 4.31 24.98
CA PHE A 497 -16.07 5.45 24.41
C PHE A 497 -17.54 5.43 24.81
N TYR A 498 -18.09 4.23 25.01
CA TYR A 498 -19.38 4.00 25.64
C TYR A 498 -19.19 3.00 26.76
N SER A 499 -19.88 3.19 27.88
CA SER A 499 -19.84 2.29 29.03
C SER A 499 -20.37 0.90 28.66
N LEU A 500 -19.94 -0.14 29.37
CA LEU A 500 -20.40 -1.51 29.11
C LEU A 500 -21.93 -1.62 29.21
N PRO A 501 -22.62 -1.01 30.22
CA PRO A 501 -24.07 -0.98 30.27
C PRO A 501 -24.71 -0.30 29.05
N THR A 502 -24.17 0.81 28.57
CA THR A 502 -24.68 1.49 27.36
C THR A 502 -24.54 0.58 26.14
N ALA A 503 -23.36 -0.02 25.93
CA ALA A 503 -23.11 -0.92 24.80
C ALA A 503 -24.06 -2.14 24.79
N LYS A 504 -24.30 -2.75 25.96
CA LYS A 504 -25.28 -3.85 26.11
C LYS A 504 -26.69 -3.41 25.73
N LYS A 505 -27.16 -2.27 26.24
CA LYS A 505 -28.48 -1.70 25.89
C LYS A 505 -28.64 -1.40 24.40
N VAL A 506 -27.56 -1.06 23.69
CA VAL A 506 -27.59 -0.87 22.24
C VAL A 506 -27.81 -2.19 21.51
N ILE A 507 -27.14 -3.26 21.95
CA ILE A 507 -27.32 -4.62 21.42
C ILE A 507 -28.74 -5.10 21.67
N ASP A 508 -29.25 -4.94 22.89
CA ASP A 508 -30.62 -5.33 23.26
C ASP A 508 -31.67 -4.59 22.41
N ALA A 509 -31.45 -3.30 22.16
CA ALA A 509 -32.35 -2.49 21.34
C ALA A 509 -32.33 -2.85 19.84
N ALA A 510 -31.34 -3.61 19.38
CA ALA A 510 -31.20 -3.98 17.97
C ALA A 510 -32.11 -5.14 17.57
N GLY A 511 -32.47 -6.04 18.50
CA GLY A 511 -33.18 -7.27 18.19
C GLY A 511 -32.42 -8.09 17.14
N ASP A 512 -33.06 -8.39 16.02
CA ASP A 512 -32.47 -9.17 14.92
C ASP A 512 -31.44 -8.38 14.07
N LYS A 513 -31.35 -7.06 14.25
CA LYS A 513 -30.40 -6.22 13.50
C LYS A 513 -28.98 -6.44 14.00
N ILE A 514 -28.01 -6.21 13.11
CA ILE A 514 -26.58 -6.40 13.42
C ILE A 514 -26.02 -5.13 14.08
N VAL A 515 -25.38 -5.26 15.24
CA VAL A 515 -24.59 -4.19 15.85
C VAL A 515 -23.11 -4.57 15.75
N ILE A 516 -22.30 -3.67 15.19
CA ILE A 516 -20.85 -3.87 15.02
C ILE A 516 -20.07 -2.77 15.77
N PRO A 517 -19.69 -3.00 17.03
CA PRO A 517 -18.73 -2.16 17.73
C PRO A 517 -17.33 -2.40 17.16
N ILE A 518 -16.66 -1.32 16.77
CA ILE A 518 -15.29 -1.35 16.22
C ILE A 518 -14.30 -0.98 17.31
N LEU A 519 -13.37 -1.89 17.60
CA LEU A 519 -12.19 -1.65 18.43
C LEU A 519 -10.97 -1.56 17.53
N ALA A 520 -10.31 -0.40 17.50
CA ALA A 520 -9.22 -0.14 16.56
C ALA A 520 -7.85 -0.01 17.24
N GLU A 521 -6.79 -0.48 16.60
CA GLU A 521 -5.39 -0.27 17.03
C GLU A 521 -5.05 -0.74 18.46
N LEU A 522 -5.62 -1.87 18.89
CA LEU A 522 -5.38 -2.56 20.17
C LEU A 522 -4.03 -3.30 20.20
N GLY A 523 -2.93 -2.59 19.97
CA GLY A 523 -1.56 -3.18 19.94
C GLY A 523 -0.93 -3.42 21.33
N ALA A 524 -1.58 -2.96 22.41
CA ALA A 524 -1.08 -3.18 23.76
C ALA A 524 -1.23 -4.65 24.18
N HIS A 525 -0.25 -5.16 24.91
CA HIS A 525 -0.13 -6.58 25.29
C HIS A 525 0.49 -6.75 26.68
N ASP A 526 0.31 -5.74 27.56
CA ASP A 526 0.73 -5.76 28.95
C ASP A 526 -0.44 -6.12 29.89
N LYS A 527 -0.18 -6.16 31.21
CA LYS A 527 -1.19 -6.53 32.22
C LYS A 527 -2.39 -5.59 32.25
N ASP A 528 -2.21 -4.32 31.90
CA ASP A 528 -3.32 -3.38 31.77
C ASP A 528 -4.23 -3.74 30.58
N ALA A 529 -3.64 -4.17 29.46
CA ALA A 529 -4.40 -4.64 28.30
C ALA A 529 -5.14 -5.96 28.59
N GLU A 530 -4.52 -6.89 29.31
CA GLU A 530 -5.18 -8.10 29.81
C GLU A 530 -6.39 -7.76 30.69
N TRP A 531 -6.23 -6.87 31.67
CA TRP A 531 -7.33 -6.42 32.54
C TRP A 531 -8.46 -5.78 31.75
N MET A 532 -8.13 -4.89 30.80
CA MET A 532 -9.12 -4.23 29.94
C MET A 532 -9.94 -5.22 29.11
N ALA A 533 -9.33 -6.33 28.66
CA ALA A 533 -10.04 -7.37 27.93
C ALA A 533 -11.08 -8.07 28.82
N GLU A 534 -10.71 -8.41 30.06
CA GLU A 534 -11.60 -9.05 31.04
C GLU A 534 -12.70 -8.12 31.57
N ASP A 535 -12.40 -6.83 31.74
CA ASP A 535 -13.37 -5.85 32.26
C ASP A 535 -14.42 -5.44 31.22
N PHE A 536 -14.02 -5.30 29.95
CA PHE A 536 -14.91 -4.74 28.92
C PHE A 536 -15.15 -5.67 27.72
N ILE A 537 -14.07 -6.13 27.07
CA ILE A 537 -14.16 -6.79 25.77
C ILE A 537 -14.88 -8.15 25.86
N TYR A 538 -14.47 -9.01 26.79
CA TYR A 538 -15.09 -10.33 26.96
C TYR A 538 -16.49 -10.29 27.57
N PRO A 539 -16.80 -9.40 28.54
CA PRO A 539 -18.18 -9.20 28.97
C PRO A 539 -19.12 -8.73 27.86
N LEU A 540 -18.65 -7.86 26.96
CA LEU A 540 -19.41 -7.44 25.80
C LEU A 540 -19.60 -8.60 24.80
N ALA A 541 -18.53 -9.35 24.50
CA ALA A 541 -18.59 -10.51 23.61
C ALA A 541 -19.51 -11.62 24.16
N THR A 542 -19.55 -11.80 25.49
CA THR A 542 -20.46 -12.72 26.17
C THR A 542 -21.91 -12.31 25.95
N HIS A 543 -22.22 -11.01 26.09
CA HIS A 543 -23.57 -10.47 25.87
C HIS A 543 -24.05 -10.62 24.43
N MET A 544 -23.13 -10.70 23.46
CA MET A 544 -23.47 -10.91 22.05
C MET A 544 -23.77 -12.36 21.68
N LYS A 545 -23.47 -13.34 22.55
CA LYS A 545 -23.72 -14.76 22.25
C LYS A 545 -25.20 -15.00 21.96
N GLY A 546 -25.48 -15.66 20.84
CA GLY A 546 -26.86 -15.92 20.38
C GLY A 546 -27.53 -14.76 19.64
N THR A 547 -26.84 -13.63 19.45
CA THR A 547 -27.30 -12.51 18.62
C THR A 547 -26.62 -12.52 17.25
N ASN A 548 -27.09 -11.67 16.32
CA ASN A 548 -26.42 -11.43 15.03
C ASN A 548 -25.25 -10.42 15.13
N SER A 549 -24.97 -9.89 16.32
CA SER A 549 -24.01 -8.81 16.56
C SER A 549 -22.62 -9.34 16.90
N PHE A 550 -21.57 -8.59 16.54
CA PHE A 550 -20.18 -9.01 16.77
C PHE A 550 -19.24 -7.81 16.85
N ILE A 551 -18.13 -7.99 17.56
CA ILE A 551 -17.06 -7.01 17.68
C ILE A 551 -16.14 -7.11 16.46
N SER A 552 -15.94 -5.99 15.77
CA SER A 552 -14.90 -5.87 14.74
C SER A 552 -13.60 -5.41 15.39
N VAL A 553 -12.63 -6.32 15.48
CA VAL A 553 -11.27 -6.01 15.93
C VAL A 553 -10.46 -5.52 14.73
N ARG A 554 -10.06 -4.25 14.72
CA ARG A 554 -9.42 -3.58 13.56
C ARG A 554 -8.00 -3.13 13.89
N ASN A 555 -7.02 -4.00 13.68
CA ASN A 555 -5.63 -3.77 14.10
C ASN A 555 -4.65 -3.61 12.93
N LYS A 556 -3.40 -3.25 13.25
CA LYS A 556 -2.34 -2.93 12.28
C LYS A 556 -1.24 -4.02 12.28
N PHE A 557 -0.33 -3.91 11.31
CA PHE A 557 0.96 -4.58 11.31
C PHE A 557 0.90 -6.11 11.48
N THR A 558 1.52 -6.65 12.53
CA THR A 558 1.65 -8.08 12.75
C THR A 558 0.54 -8.68 13.60
N PHE A 559 -0.45 -7.88 14.02
CA PHE A 559 -1.43 -8.27 15.03
C PHE A 559 -2.04 -9.66 14.83
N TRP A 560 -2.51 -9.99 13.62
CA TRP A 560 -3.21 -11.26 13.34
C TRP A 560 -2.31 -12.49 13.26
N GLN A 561 -0.99 -12.27 13.28
CA GLN A 561 0.03 -13.31 13.28
C GLN A 561 0.95 -13.22 14.51
N SER A 562 0.77 -12.23 15.40
CA SER A 562 1.57 -12.04 16.62
C SER A 562 0.68 -11.69 17.81
N VAL A 563 0.28 -10.42 17.98
CA VAL A 563 -0.37 -9.90 19.19
C VAL A 563 -1.64 -10.67 19.58
N VAL A 564 -2.40 -11.20 18.62
CA VAL A 564 -3.59 -12.04 18.88
C VAL A 564 -3.26 -13.35 19.63
N TYR A 565 -2.00 -13.79 19.65
CA TYR A 565 -1.55 -14.98 20.38
C TYR A 565 -1.02 -14.65 21.79
N THR A 566 -1.10 -13.39 22.23
CA THR A 566 -0.73 -13.00 23.60
C THR A 566 -1.84 -13.33 24.60
N PRO A 567 -1.55 -13.37 25.93
CA PRO A 567 -2.53 -13.74 26.96
C PRO A 567 -3.85 -12.97 26.89
N MET A 568 -3.80 -11.67 26.54
CA MET A 568 -4.99 -10.81 26.38
C MET A 568 -6.06 -11.44 25.48
N TRP A 569 -5.67 -12.17 24.43
CA TRP A 569 -6.57 -12.66 23.38
C TRP A 569 -6.84 -14.16 23.45
N LYS A 570 -6.34 -14.85 24.48
CA LYS A 570 -6.38 -16.31 24.59
C LYS A 570 -7.79 -16.90 24.52
N ARG A 571 -8.81 -16.20 25.05
CA ARG A 571 -10.21 -16.64 25.01
C ARG A 571 -10.86 -16.45 23.64
N LEU A 572 -10.45 -15.43 22.88
CA LEU A 572 -10.84 -15.31 21.47
C LEU A 572 -10.20 -16.45 20.66
N VAL A 573 -8.90 -16.67 20.84
CA VAL A 573 -8.15 -17.74 20.13
C VAL A 573 -8.70 -19.14 20.47
N SER A 574 -9.19 -19.35 21.69
CA SER A 574 -9.74 -20.65 22.12
C SER A 574 -11.00 -21.07 21.35
N GLY A 575 -11.71 -20.13 20.72
CA GLY A 575 -13.02 -20.34 20.10
C GLY A 575 -14.20 -20.05 21.03
N GLU A 576 -13.96 -19.59 22.27
CA GLU A 576 -15.03 -19.29 23.24
C GLU A 576 -16.05 -18.26 22.72
N PHE A 577 -15.61 -17.39 21.81
CA PHE A 577 -16.36 -16.27 21.26
C PHE A 577 -16.42 -16.31 19.72
N ALA A 578 -16.48 -17.50 19.13
CA ALA A 578 -16.38 -17.67 17.68
C ALA A 578 -17.38 -16.84 16.86
N ASP A 579 -18.59 -16.61 17.38
CA ASP A 579 -19.61 -15.77 16.73
C ASP A 579 -19.54 -14.28 17.11
N SER A 580 -18.93 -13.96 18.26
CA SER A 580 -18.92 -12.60 18.80
C SER A 580 -17.77 -11.73 18.27
N PHE A 581 -16.84 -12.28 17.49
CA PHE A 581 -15.73 -11.54 16.91
C PHE A 581 -15.63 -11.71 15.40
N VAL A 582 -15.13 -10.66 14.75
CA VAL A 582 -14.60 -10.75 13.40
C VAL A 582 -13.24 -10.09 13.34
N SER A 583 -12.31 -10.72 12.63
CA SER A 583 -11.03 -10.11 12.32
C SER A 583 -11.21 -9.03 11.24
N SER A 584 -10.69 -7.83 11.46
CA SER A 584 -10.62 -6.74 10.48
C SER A 584 -9.22 -6.11 10.55
N MET A 585 -8.83 -5.28 9.59
CA MET A 585 -7.46 -4.75 9.58
C MET A 585 -7.30 -3.32 9.07
N GLU A 586 -6.32 -2.62 9.61
CA GLU A 586 -5.83 -1.32 9.16
C GLU A 586 -4.39 -1.46 8.64
N GLU A 587 -4.25 -2.00 7.43
CA GLU A 587 -2.96 -2.35 6.81
C GLU A 587 -2.17 -1.17 6.24
N SER A 588 -2.56 0.06 6.57
CA SER A 588 -1.82 1.26 6.17
C SER A 588 -0.38 1.20 6.66
N ASN A 589 0.59 1.19 5.75
CA ASN A 589 2.03 1.07 6.05
C ASN A 589 2.47 -0.26 6.71
N SER A 590 1.63 -1.31 6.64
CA SER A 590 2.06 -2.66 6.99
C SER A 590 3.16 -3.15 6.01
N LYS A 591 3.88 -4.19 6.41
CA LYS A 591 5.00 -4.78 5.64
C LYS A 591 4.80 -6.26 5.34
N VAL A 592 3.71 -6.85 5.86
CA VAL A 592 3.44 -8.29 5.92
C VAL A 592 1.95 -8.59 5.68
N MET A 593 1.37 -7.97 4.66
CA MET A 593 -0.06 -8.12 4.31
C MET A 593 -0.39 -9.56 3.89
N ASP A 594 0.55 -10.26 3.27
CA ASP A 594 0.49 -11.68 2.96
C ASP A 594 0.23 -12.53 4.22
N MET A 595 0.98 -12.29 5.29
CA MET A 595 0.81 -12.99 6.56
C MET A 595 -0.43 -12.56 7.32
N SER A 596 -0.85 -11.30 7.19
CA SER A 596 -2.12 -10.84 7.72
C SER A 596 -3.30 -11.64 7.16
N ILE A 597 -3.31 -11.88 5.85
CA ILE A 597 -4.33 -12.67 5.18
C ILE A 597 -4.26 -14.12 5.69
N SER A 598 -3.06 -14.70 5.73
CA SER A 598 -2.82 -16.04 6.27
C SER A 598 -3.29 -16.20 7.73
N GLY A 599 -3.03 -15.24 8.61
CA GLY A 599 -3.41 -15.29 10.03
C GLY A 599 -4.91 -15.12 10.25
N ARG A 600 -5.57 -14.22 9.52
CA ARG A 600 -7.03 -14.04 9.61
C ARG A 600 -7.78 -15.28 9.10
N ILE A 601 -7.37 -15.81 7.95
CA ILE A 601 -7.96 -17.04 7.41
C ILE A 601 -7.61 -18.22 8.32
N GLY A 602 -6.41 -18.28 8.90
CA GLY A 602 -5.98 -19.35 9.79
C GLY A 602 -6.79 -19.40 11.09
N LEU A 603 -7.09 -18.27 11.73
CA LEU A 603 -7.97 -18.19 12.90
C LEU A 603 -9.41 -18.63 12.57
N TRP A 604 -9.93 -18.23 11.40
CA TRP A 604 -11.25 -18.65 10.92
C TRP A 604 -11.29 -20.14 10.59
N ALA A 605 -10.31 -20.64 9.85
CA ALA A 605 -10.18 -22.05 9.50
C ALA A 605 -10.02 -22.93 10.74
N ALA A 606 -9.26 -22.48 11.75
CA ALA A 606 -9.08 -23.20 13.00
C ALA A 606 -10.30 -23.17 13.93
N GLY A 607 -11.32 -22.36 13.65
CA GLY A 607 -12.53 -22.24 14.49
C GLY A 607 -12.44 -21.26 15.65
N SER A 608 -11.41 -20.41 15.70
CA SER A 608 -11.36 -19.28 16.66
C SER A 608 -12.43 -18.23 16.36
N MET A 609 -12.86 -18.12 15.10
CA MET A 609 -13.98 -17.27 14.65
C MET A 609 -14.79 -18.01 13.58
N ASN A 610 -16.08 -17.70 13.48
CA ASN A 610 -16.98 -18.27 12.47
C ASN A 610 -17.05 -17.43 11.18
N GLN A 611 -16.52 -16.22 11.22
CA GLN A 611 -16.40 -15.31 10.08
C GLN A 611 -15.08 -14.53 10.18
N TRP A 612 -14.61 -14.05 9.03
CA TRP A 612 -13.48 -13.12 8.97
C TRP A 612 -13.77 -11.98 8.01
N GLY A 613 -13.07 -10.87 8.20
CA GLY A 613 -13.31 -9.63 7.48
C GLY A 613 -12.07 -9.05 6.83
N THR A 614 -12.32 -8.19 5.85
CA THR A 614 -11.33 -7.42 5.07
C THR A 614 -11.62 -5.94 5.17
N ARG A 615 -10.62 -5.11 4.84
CA ARG A 615 -10.78 -3.66 4.82
C ARG A 615 -10.00 -3.00 3.69
N PHE A 616 -10.67 -2.06 3.02
CA PHE A 616 -10.03 -1.06 2.18
C PHE A 616 -10.07 0.33 2.83
N THR A 617 -8.93 1.00 2.87
CA THR A 617 -8.83 2.44 3.07
C THR A 617 -7.88 3.06 2.06
N ARG A 618 -8.07 4.35 1.79
CA ARG A 618 -7.24 5.10 0.83
C ARG A 618 -5.76 5.09 1.20
N ASP A 619 -5.42 4.89 2.46
CA ASP A 619 -4.03 4.88 2.94
C ASP A 619 -3.29 3.56 2.67
N ASN A 620 -3.97 2.48 2.24
CA ASN A 620 -3.35 1.16 2.02
C ASN A 620 -2.16 1.20 1.05
N PRO A 621 -2.19 1.97 -0.07
CA PRO A 621 -1.06 2.07 -1.00
C PRO A 621 0.19 2.78 -0.45
N CYS A 622 0.14 3.32 0.78
CA CYS A 622 1.29 3.96 1.41
C CYS A 622 2.19 2.92 2.08
N TYR A 623 3.32 2.58 1.43
CA TYR A 623 4.33 1.65 1.97
C TYR A 623 5.53 2.34 2.60
N ASP A 624 5.81 3.60 2.23
CA ASP A 624 6.83 4.45 2.83
C ASP A 624 6.19 5.76 3.30
N ARG A 625 6.35 6.05 4.58
CA ARG A 625 5.78 7.26 5.19
C ARG A 625 6.52 8.53 4.84
N LEU A 626 7.75 8.44 4.32
CA LEU A 626 8.48 9.58 3.75
C LEU A 626 8.06 9.88 2.30
N ARG A 627 7.34 8.97 1.62
CA ARG A 627 6.88 9.11 0.23
C ARG A 627 5.41 8.70 0.10
N GLN A 628 4.50 9.56 0.52
CA GLN A 628 3.10 9.15 0.71
C GLN A 628 2.25 9.31 -0.56
N LEU A 629 2.20 8.24 -1.37
CA LEU A 629 1.42 8.15 -2.62
C LEU A 629 0.18 7.25 -2.45
N SER A 630 -0.92 7.82 -1.97
CA SER A 630 -2.14 7.06 -1.63
C SER A 630 -3.43 7.76 -2.06
N TYR A 631 -3.39 8.43 -3.22
CA TYR A 631 -4.49 9.23 -3.74
C TYR A 631 -5.06 8.68 -5.05
N GLN A 632 -5.20 7.37 -5.13
CA GLN A 632 -5.81 6.67 -6.25
C GLN A 632 -7.25 7.15 -6.46
N LYS A 633 -7.58 7.49 -7.71
CA LYS A 633 -8.89 8.03 -8.14
C LYS A 633 -9.76 6.96 -8.80
N VAL A 634 -9.12 5.99 -9.44
CA VAL A 634 -9.70 4.72 -9.87
C VAL A 634 -9.24 3.65 -8.86
N PRO A 635 -10.11 3.13 -7.98
CA PRO A 635 -9.74 2.19 -6.92
C PRO A 635 -9.64 0.74 -7.44
N ASN A 636 -9.01 0.53 -8.59
CA ASN A 636 -8.87 -0.80 -9.21
C ASN A 636 -8.10 -1.79 -8.33
N HIS A 637 -7.05 -1.33 -7.67
CA HIS A 637 -6.28 -2.09 -6.66
C HIS A 637 -7.18 -2.61 -5.52
N ALA A 638 -8.11 -1.77 -5.04
CA ALA A 638 -9.07 -2.13 -4.00
C ALA A 638 -10.09 -3.15 -4.50
N LEU A 639 -10.63 -2.96 -5.70
CA LEU A 639 -11.57 -3.89 -6.32
C LEU A 639 -10.95 -5.30 -6.40
N ARG A 640 -9.75 -5.42 -6.98
CA ARG A 640 -9.04 -6.70 -7.10
C ARG A 640 -8.75 -7.35 -5.74
N MET A 641 -8.25 -6.58 -4.77
CA MET A 641 -8.01 -7.06 -3.41
C MET A 641 -9.29 -7.60 -2.75
N LEU A 642 -10.40 -6.88 -2.85
CA LEU A 642 -11.67 -7.29 -2.26
C LEU A 642 -12.23 -8.54 -2.96
N VAL A 643 -12.13 -8.64 -4.29
CA VAL A 643 -12.52 -9.85 -5.04
C VAL A 643 -11.74 -11.06 -4.54
N HIS A 644 -10.41 -10.96 -4.42
CA HIS A 644 -9.59 -12.04 -3.89
C HIS A 644 -9.99 -12.43 -2.47
N GLN A 645 -10.07 -11.47 -1.54
CA GLN A 645 -10.33 -11.78 -0.13
C GLN A 645 -11.76 -12.31 0.11
N ILE A 646 -12.76 -11.82 -0.63
CA ILE A 646 -14.13 -12.35 -0.57
C ILE A 646 -14.20 -13.77 -1.17
N ALA A 647 -13.51 -14.03 -2.29
CA ALA A 647 -13.40 -15.38 -2.84
C ALA A 647 -12.65 -16.35 -1.91
N SER A 648 -11.84 -15.83 -0.98
CA SER A 648 -11.20 -16.57 0.12
C SER A 648 -12.07 -16.67 1.38
N GLY A 649 -13.36 -16.32 1.30
CA GLY A 649 -14.35 -16.50 2.37
C GLY A 649 -14.58 -15.28 3.26
N ALA A 650 -14.00 -14.11 2.96
CA ALA A 650 -14.26 -12.91 3.76
C ALA A 650 -15.74 -12.49 3.63
N SER A 651 -16.44 -12.43 4.76
CA SER A 651 -17.89 -12.11 4.80
C SER A 651 -18.19 -10.76 5.46
N VAL A 652 -17.17 -10.05 5.94
CA VAL A 652 -17.29 -8.67 6.46
C VAL A 652 -16.32 -7.76 5.72
N VAL A 653 -16.82 -6.69 5.12
CA VAL A 653 -16.01 -5.75 4.31
C VAL A 653 -16.12 -4.36 4.92
N HIS A 654 -15.03 -3.85 5.49
CA HIS A 654 -14.92 -2.44 5.83
C HIS A 654 -14.44 -1.65 4.61
N HIS A 655 -15.26 -0.73 4.13
CA HIS A 655 -14.96 -0.05 2.88
C HIS A 655 -14.81 1.46 3.07
N THR A 656 -13.90 2.05 2.30
CA THR A 656 -13.80 3.50 2.15
C THR A 656 -14.25 3.87 0.74
N THR A 657 -15.33 4.64 0.65
CA THR A 657 -15.89 5.06 -0.64
C THR A 657 -14.93 5.95 -1.42
N VAL A 658 -14.62 5.55 -2.65
CA VAL A 658 -13.78 6.27 -3.62
C VAL A 658 -14.33 5.97 -5.00
N ASN A 659 -14.83 6.96 -5.75
CA ASN A 659 -15.44 6.72 -7.06
C ASN A 659 -16.46 5.57 -7.00
N ILE A 660 -17.64 5.88 -6.44
CA ILE A 660 -18.68 4.89 -6.18
C ILE A 660 -19.13 4.15 -7.46
N GLU A 661 -19.13 4.84 -8.60
CA GLU A 661 -19.48 4.24 -9.89
C GLU A 661 -18.54 3.08 -10.25
N TYR A 662 -17.24 3.27 -10.08
CA TYR A 662 -16.25 2.21 -10.31
C TYR A 662 -16.36 1.10 -9.27
N GLN A 663 -16.59 1.45 -8.00
CA GLN A 663 -16.70 0.47 -6.90
C GLN A 663 -17.95 -0.40 -7.00
N LYS A 664 -19.02 0.11 -7.63
CA LYS A 664 -20.28 -0.62 -7.85
C LYS A 664 -20.08 -1.94 -8.58
N VAL A 665 -19.02 -2.10 -9.37
CA VAL A 665 -18.66 -3.38 -10.01
C VAL A 665 -18.57 -4.51 -8.99
N LEU A 666 -18.00 -4.27 -7.80
CA LEU A 666 -17.93 -5.28 -6.75
C LEU A 666 -19.33 -5.68 -6.25
N TRP A 667 -20.21 -4.69 -6.07
CA TRP A 667 -21.59 -4.92 -5.61
C TRP A 667 -22.39 -5.70 -6.64
N ASP A 668 -22.26 -5.36 -7.93
CA ASP A 668 -22.87 -6.10 -9.04
C ASP A 668 -22.36 -7.57 -9.07
N MET A 669 -21.08 -7.82 -8.75
CA MET A 669 -20.54 -9.18 -8.72
C MET A 669 -21.12 -10.02 -7.58
N ILE A 670 -21.30 -9.44 -6.40
CA ILE A 670 -21.93 -10.10 -5.25
C ILE A 670 -23.41 -10.36 -5.57
N SER A 671 -24.14 -9.37 -6.07
CA SER A 671 -25.58 -9.47 -6.33
C SER A 671 -25.93 -10.42 -7.48
N THR A 672 -25.06 -10.55 -8.47
CA THR A 672 -25.21 -11.52 -9.57
C THR A 672 -24.75 -12.93 -9.23
N GLY A 673 -23.91 -13.09 -8.19
CA GLY A 673 -23.34 -14.36 -7.79
C GLY A 673 -22.14 -14.82 -8.62
N ILE A 674 -21.52 -13.95 -9.44
CA ILE A 674 -20.25 -14.30 -10.08
C ILE A 674 -19.09 -14.30 -9.08
N LEU A 675 -19.22 -13.60 -7.95
CA LEU A 675 -18.27 -13.70 -6.85
C LEU A 675 -18.82 -14.71 -5.84
N TYR A 676 -18.32 -15.96 -5.93
CA TYR A 676 -18.67 -17.02 -5.00
C TYR A 676 -17.94 -16.80 -3.67
N VAL A 677 -18.66 -16.91 -2.55
CA VAL A 677 -18.10 -16.76 -1.20
C VAL A 677 -18.12 -18.13 -0.51
N PRO A 678 -16.99 -18.84 -0.45
CA PRO A 678 -16.95 -20.20 0.08
C PRO A 678 -17.03 -20.22 1.61
N THR A 679 -17.58 -21.30 2.15
CA THR A 679 -17.31 -21.68 3.55
C THR A 679 -15.90 -22.28 3.68
N ARG A 680 -15.36 -22.33 4.90
CA ARG A 680 -14.00 -22.83 5.16
C ARG A 680 -13.76 -24.26 4.65
N ASN A 681 -14.78 -25.12 4.71
CA ASN A 681 -14.72 -26.51 4.23
C ASN A 681 -14.91 -26.66 2.71
N GLU A 682 -15.25 -25.58 2.00
CA GLU A 682 -15.31 -25.57 0.54
C GLU A 682 -13.96 -25.19 -0.06
N ILE A 683 -13.05 -24.54 0.68
CA ILE A 683 -11.75 -24.11 0.15
C ILE A 683 -10.79 -25.31 0.03
N VAL A 684 -10.30 -25.54 -1.18
CA VAL A 684 -9.39 -26.65 -1.53
C VAL A 684 -8.02 -26.17 -2.04
N SER A 685 -7.70 -24.89 -1.84
CA SER A 685 -6.40 -24.27 -2.16
C SER A 685 -5.57 -23.86 -0.93
N ILE A 686 -5.86 -24.43 0.23
CA ILE A 686 -5.05 -24.28 1.45
C ILE A 686 -3.93 -25.32 1.38
N ASN A 687 -2.68 -24.95 1.63
CA ASN A 687 -1.61 -25.95 1.69
C ASN A 687 -1.82 -26.86 2.91
N PRO A 688 -1.57 -28.18 2.83
CA PRO A 688 -1.73 -29.08 3.98
C PRO A 688 -0.75 -28.76 5.12
N VAL A 689 0.35 -28.04 4.84
CA VAL A 689 1.24 -27.49 5.86
C VAL A 689 0.66 -26.19 6.42
N HIS A 690 0.67 -26.06 7.74
CA HIS A 690 0.33 -24.82 8.42
C HIS A 690 1.37 -24.46 9.49
N LEU A 691 1.50 -23.16 9.77
CA LEU A 691 2.40 -22.63 10.79
C LEU A 691 1.61 -22.29 12.05
N SER A 692 1.79 -23.07 13.10
CA SER A 692 1.19 -22.81 14.41
C SER A 692 2.01 -21.82 15.21
N MET A 693 1.43 -20.65 15.48
CA MET A 693 2.03 -19.60 16.29
C MET A 693 1.93 -19.94 17.78
N LEU A 694 3.07 -20.13 18.42
CA LEU A 694 3.20 -20.20 19.88
C LEU A 694 3.19 -18.78 20.47
N ASP A 695 3.54 -18.63 21.75
CA ASP A 695 3.78 -17.31 22.33
C ASP A 695 4.81 -16.54 21.49
N PRO A 696 4.43 -15.40 20.87
CA PRO A 696 5.29 -14.72 19.91
C PRO A 696 6.57 -14.19 20.55
N HIS A 697 7.68 -14.29 19.81
CA HIS A 697 8.95 -13.75 20.27
C HIS A 697 8.85 -12.21 20.45
N PRO A 698 9.44 -11.63 21.51
CA PRO A 698 9.38 -10.18 21.73
C PRO A 698 9.92 -9.34 20.56
N LEU A 699 10.92 -9.85 19.83
CA LEU A 699 11.43 -9.18 18.62
C LEU A 699 10.41 -9.15 17.48
N PHE A 700 9.57 -10.19 17.35
CA PHE A 700 8.54 -10.21 16.33
C PHE A 700 7.44 -9.19 16.65
N ILE A 701 7.02 -9.10 17.91
CA ILE A 701 6.08 -8.07 18.39
C ILE A 701 6.65 -6.66 18.19
N LYS A 702 7.95 -6.45 18.45
CA LYS A 702 8.62 -5.15 18.22
C LYS A 702 8.75 -4.78 16.74
N GLY A 703 8.57 -5.73 15.82
CA GLY A 703 8.63 -5.55 14.38
C GLY A 703 7.61 -4.56 13.80
N GLU A 704 6.68 -4.05 14.61
CA GLU A 704 5.63 -3.10 14.22
C GLU A 704 6.08 -1.63 14.14
N GLN A 705 7.36 -1.33 14.43
CA GLN A 705 7.89 0.04 14.39
C GLN A 705 8.18 0.51 12.97
N VAL A 706 7.23 1.25 12.40
CA VAL A 706 7.28 1.73 11.00
C VAL A 706 7.46 3.24 10.84
N LYS A 707 7.61 3.97 11.96
CA LYS A 707 7.69 5.44 11.97
C LYS A 707 9.08 5.96 12.28
N ASP A 708 9.84 5.29 13.14
CA ASP A 708 11.22 5.66 13.41
C ASP A 708 12.10 5.11 12.29
N VAL A 709 12.88 5.99 11.65
CA VAL A 709 13.72 5.65 10.49
C VAL A 709 15.21 5.56 10.82
N THR A 710 15.53 5.59 12.12
CA THR A 710 16.90 5.45 12.64
C THR A 710 17.21 4.03 13.15
N LEU A 711 16.27 3.11 12.96
CA LEU A 711 16.28 1.77 13.58
C LEU A 711 17.21 0.77 12.91
N TYR A 712 17.69 1.01 11.69
CA TYR A 712 18.56 0.07 10.99
C TYR A 712 19.85 -0.19 11.77
N ASP A 713 20.17 -1.47 11.98
CA ASP A 713 21.40 -1.94 12.61
C ASP A 713 21.87 -3.20 11.89
N GLU A 714 22.99 -3.10 11.18
CA GLU A 714 23.56 -4.18 10.38
C GLU A 714 23.95 -5.40 11.22
N LYS A 715 24.49 -5.16 12.42
CA LYS A 715 24.91 -6.24 13.33
C LYS A 715 23.68 -6.97 13.86
N PHE A 716 22.65 -6.22 14.28
CA PHE A 716 21.39 -6.78 14.75
C PHE A 716 20.73 -7.67 13.70
N GLU A 717 20.62 -7.19 12.45
CA GLU A 717 20.03 -7.96 11.35
C GLU A 717 20.81 -9.26 11.06
N LYS A 718 22.14 -9.23 11.15
CA LYS A 718 22.99 -10.41 10.94
C LYS A 718 22.87 -11.42 12.09
N GLU A 719 22.76 -10.96 13.32
CA GLU A 719 22.72 -11.81 14.53
C GLU A 719 21.31 -12.31 14.88
N ASN A 720 20.27 -11.79 14.24
CA ASN A 720 18.87 -12.16 14.52
C ASN A 720 18.14 -12.57 13.24
N PRO A 721 18.44 -13.75 12.67
CA PRO A 721 17.61 -14.31 11.61
C PRO A 721 16.18 -14.49 12.14
N MET A 722 15.22 -13.94 11.40
CA MET A 722 13.78 -14.02 11.72
C MET A 722 13.09 -14.83 10.63
N ILE A 723 12.10 -15.65 11.00
CA ILE A 723 11.19 -16.29 10.03
C ILE A 723 10.47 -15.22 9.20
N VAL A 724 10.09 -14.14 9.86
CA VAL A 724 9.44 -12.97 9.26
C VAL A 724 10.27 -11.75 9.61
N GLY A 725 11.22 -11.41 8.74
CA GLY A 725 12.19 -10.36 8.99
C GLY A 725 11.84 -9.02 8.34
N ARG A 726 12.61 -7.99 8.68
CA ARG A 726 12.59 -6.68 8.00
C ARG A 726 11.21 -6.01 7.97
N THR A 727 10.40 -6.18 9.01
CA THR A 727 9.03 -5.63 9.07
C THR A 727 8.96 -4.16 9.49
N GLN A 728 10.11 -3.56 9.81
CA GLN A 728 10.21 -2.15 10.23
C GLN A 728 10.21 -1.17 9.05
N GLY A 729 9.93 0.09 9.34
CA GLY A 729 9.81 1.16 8.33
C GLY A 729 11.06 1.42 7.51
N VAL A 730 12.24 1.18 8.09
CA VAL A 730 13.56 1.30 7.43
C VAL A 730 13.80 0.30 6.30
N ASN A 731 12.93 -0.70 6.15
CA ASN A 731 12.99 -1.69 5.08
C ASN A 731 11.89 -1.50 4.04
N ALA A 732 11.21 -0.35 4.01
CA ALA A 732 10.16 -0.07 3.04
C ALA A 732 10.68 -0.22 1.59
N GLY A 733 10.04 -1.12 0.81
CA GLY A 733 10.49 -1.46 -0.54
C GLY A 733 11.78 -2.29 -0.62
N GLY A 734 12.41 -2.59 0.51
CA GLY A 734 13.63 -3.38 0.56
C GLY A 734 13.39 -4.88 0.38
N PRO A 735 14.39 -5.64 -0.10
CA PRO A 735 14.29 -7.08 -0.32
C PRO A 735 14.08 -7.83 1.00
N VAL A 736 13.31 -8.93 0.94
CA VAL A 736 13.26 -9.92 2.03
C VAL A 736 14.44 -10.90 1.94
N THR A 737 14.79 -11.56 3.04
CA THR A 737 15.86 -12.57 3.07
C THR A 737 15.43 -13.86 2.37
N GLU A 738 16.39 -14.73 2.01
CA GLU A 738 16.09 -16.04 1.38
C GLU A 738 15.18 -16.93 2.26
N TRP A 739 15.41 -16.92 3.57
CA TRP A 739 14.67 -17.70 4.56
C TRP A 739 13.39 -17.02 5.08
N ASP A 740 13.04 -15.86 4.55
CA ASP A 740 11.81 -15.19 4.94
C ASP A 740 10.59 -15.99 4.47
N PHE A 741 9.68 -16.30 5.38
CA PHE A 741 8.49 -17.09 5.08
C PHE A 741 7.65 -16.49 3.95
N SER A 742 7.50 -15.16 3.92
CA SER A 742 6.79 -14.47 2.85
C SER A 742 7.40 -14.77 1.47
N LYS A 743 8.72 -14.96 1.39
CA LYS A 743 9.42 -15.23 0.12
C LYS A 743 9.09 -16.61 -0.44
N TYR A 744 9.41 -17.65 0.32
CA TYR A 744 9.32 -19.01 -0.19
C TYR A 744 7.91 -19.61 -0.14
N ALA A 745 7.00 -19.05 0.69
CA ALA A 745 5.61 -19.51 0.76
C ALA A 745 4.66 -18.66 -0.09
N ALA A 746 4.78 -17.32 -0.05
CA ALA A 746 3.81 -16.40 -0.67
C ALA A 746 4.30 -15.74 -1.97
N GLY A 747 5.58 -15.90 -2.33
CA GLY A 747 6.20 -15.30 -3.51
C GLY A 747 6.57 -13.82 -3.33
N VAL A 748 6.71 -13.35 -2.09
CA VAL A 748 7.06 -11.95 -1.79
C VAL A 748 8.53 -11.68 -2.08
N LYS A 749 8.80 -10.59 -2.78
CA LYS A 749 10.18 -10.16 -3.09
C LYS A 749 10.68 -9.05 -2.16
N GLU A 750 9.78 -8.15 -1.76
CA GLU A 750 10.11 -6.91 -1.06
C GLU A 750 9.03 -6.51 -0.05
N ARG A 751 9.40 -5.73 0.96
CA ARG A 751 8.50 -5.21 2.01
C ARG A 751 7.75 -3.97 1.53
N ARG A 752 6.85 -4.14 0.55
CA ARG A 752 6.14 -3.04 -0.12
C ARG A 752 4.60 -3.10 -0.01
N LEU A 753 3.90 -3.73 -0.95
CA LEU A 753 2.43 -3.68 -1.07
C LEU A 753 1.79 -5.04 -1.44
N GLU A 754 2.16 -6.10 -0.73
CA GLU A 754 1.69 -7.47 -1.01
C GLU A 754 0.25 -7.78 -0.50
N PHE A 755 -0.75 -7.04 -0.98
CA PHE A 755 -2.17 -7.30 -0.67
C PHE A 755 -2.79 -8.42 -1.51
N LEU A 756 -2.10 -8.85 -2.56
CA LEU A 756 -2.49 -9.88 -3.51
C LEU A 756 -1.37 -10.92 -3.64
N PRO A 757 -1.02 -11.62 -2.54
CA PRO A 757 0.06 -12.60 -2.55
C PRO A 757 -0.25 -13.77 -3.47
N THR A 758 0.79 -14.38 -4.03
CA THR A 758 0.65 -15.43 -5.05
C THR A 758 0.42 -16.82 -4.45
N TYR A 759 1.10 -17.15 -3.35
CA TYR A 759 1.06 -18.49 -2.74
C TYR A 759 1.06 -19.63 -3.77
N PRO A 760 2.14 -19.80 -4.56
CA PRO A 760 2.15 -20.71 -5.70
C PRO A 760 1.89 -22.18 -5.30
N ASN A 761 2.22 -22.55 -4.07
CA ASN A 761 2.02 -23.89 -3.51
C ASN A 761 0.71 -24.02 -2.70
N GLY A 762 -0.21 -23.07 -2.81
CA GLY A 762 -1.41 -22.98 -1.97
C GLY A 762 -1.19 -22.14 -0.72
N LEU A 763 -2.29 -21.61 -0.17
CA LEU A 763 -2.24 -20.72 0.99
C LEU A 763 -1.77 -21.49 2.23
N VAL A 764 -0.60 -21.14 2.76
CA VAL A 764 -0.12 -21.66 4.04
C VAL A 764 -0.74 -20.84 5.17
N LEU A 765 -1.50 -21.49 6.06
CA LEU A 765 -2.21 -20.83 7.15
C LEU A 765 -1.28 -20.55 8.34
N THR A 766 -1.50 -19.42 9.01
CA THR A 766 -0.95 -19.15 10.34
C THR A 766 -2.04 -19.42 11.37
N THR A 767 -1.86 -20.43 12.21
CA THR A 767 -2.92 -20.97 13.08
C THR A 767 -2.53 -20.91 14.55
N PRO A 768 -3.50 -21.03 15.47
CA PRO A 768 -3.21 -21.48 16.82
C PRO A 768 -2.72 -22.94 16.80
N PRO A 769 -1.94 -23.38 17.81
CA PRO A 769 -1.57 -24.78 17.96
C PRO A 769 -2.81 -25.68 18.01
N VAL A 770 -2.72 -26.86 17.41
CA VAL A 770 -3.81 -27.84 17.45
C VAL A 770 -4.00 -28.33 18.88
N ASP A 771 -5.24 -28.22 19.38
CA ASP A 771 -5.61 -28.67 20.72
C ASP A 771 -6.99 -29.32 20.68
N LYS A 772 -7.02 -30.65 20.83
CA LYS A 772 -8.26 -31.45 20.82
C LYS A 772 -9.22 -31.10 21.95
N ASN A 773 -8.71 -30.51 23.03
CA ASN A 773 -9.49 -30.11 24.18
C ASN A 773 -9.98 -28.65 24.07
N SER A 774 -9.60 -27.93 23.02
CA SER A 774 -10.06 -26.57 22.80
C SER A 774 -11.51 -26.53 22.31
N LEU A 775 -12.22 -25.44 22.60
CA LEU A 775 -13.61 -25.24 22.18
C LEU A 775 -13.77 -25.21 20.65
N ARG A 776 -12.70 -24.86 19.94
CA ARG A 776 -12.65 -24.85 18.48
C ARG A 776 -12.44 -26.24 17.84
N GLY A 777 -12.03 -27.26 18.59
CA GLY A 777 -11.67 -28.56 18.02
C GLY A 777 -10.36 -28.52 17.22
N THR A 778 -10.25 -29.38 16.21
CA THR A 778 -9.03 -29.47 15.36
C THR A 778 -9.16 -28.65 14.09
N LEU A 779 -8.04 -28.30 13.45
CA LEU A 779 -8.08 -27.66 12.12
C LEU A 779 -8.77 -28.56 11.09
N GLU A 780 -8.41 -29.85 11.03
CA GLU A 780 -8.97 -30.80 10.05
C GLU A 780 -10.48 -30.94 10.15
N SER A 781 -11.08 -30.86 11.34
CA SER A 781 -12.53 -30.95 11.51
C SER A 781 -13.32 -29.79 10.87
N HIS A 782 -12.64 -28.70 10.53
CA HIS A 782 -13.22 -27.53 9.86
C HIS A 782 -12.94 -27.47 8.37
N LEU A 783 -11.91 -28.17 7.90
CA LEU A 783 -11.49 -28.13 6.50
C LEU A 783 -12.27 -29.14 5.64
N ASN A 784 -12.04 -29.06 4.33
CA ASN A 784 -12.58 -30.03 3.38
C ASN A 784 -12.09 -31.46 3.72
N PRO A 785 -12.90 -32.52 3.49
CA PRO A 785 -12.48 -33.90 3.74
C PRO A 785 -11.18 -34.34 3.06
N ILE A 786 -10.76 -33.71 1.96
CA ILE A 786 -9.46 -34.00 1.31
C ILE A 786 -8.26 -33.78 2.24
N TYR A 787 -8.40 -32.94 3.27
CA TYR A 787 -7.30 -32.64 4.20
C TYR A 787 -7.14 -33.67 5.31
N LYS A 788 -8.09 -34.61 5.45
CA LYS A 788 -8.05 -35.62 6.52
C LYS A 788 -6.76 -36.44 6.44
N ASN A 789 -6.02 -36.49 7.55
CA ASN A 789 -4.76 -37.23 7.71
C ASN A 789 -3.59 -36.77 6.82
N ILE A 790 -3.70 -35.64 6.10
CA ILE A 790 -2.61 -35.13 5.26
C ILE A 790 -2.04 -33.80 5.76
N THR A 791 -2.62 -33.21 6.81
CA THR A 791 -2.10 -31.96 7.37
C THR A 791 -0.77 -32.16 8.09
N LYS A 792 0.05 -31.11 8.11
CA LYS A 792 1.32 -31.06 8.84
C LYS A 792 1.44 -29.75 9.59
N GLU A 793 1.58 -29.86 10.90
CA GLU A 793 1.76 -28.73 11.81
C GLU A 793 3.25 -28.42 12.00
N ILE A 794 3.62 -27.15 11.85
CA ILE A 794 4.98 -26.65 12.15
C ILE A 794 4.85 -25.51 13.15
N PHE A 795 5.59 -25.58 14.26
CA PHE A 795 5.51 -24.59 15.33
C PHE A 795 6.51 -23.45 15.13
N MET A 796 6.09 -22.21 15.37
CA MET A 796 6.95 -21.02 15.32
C MET A 796 6.58 -19.97 16.36
N ASP A 797 7.46 -19.00 16.59
CA ASP A 797 7.19 -17.79 17.39
C ASP A 797 7.43 -16.47 16.60
N GLY A 798 7.61 -16.58 15.28
CA GLY A 798 7.99 -15.48 14.38
C GLY A 798 9.50 -15.23 14.26
N LYS A 799 10.30 -15.73 15.21
CA LYS A 799 11.78 -15.72 15.13
C LYS A 799 12.33 -17.11 14.78
N ASN A 800 11.89 -18.14 15.48
CA ASN A 800 12.41 -19.51 15.40
C ASN A 800 11.31 -20.52 15.10
N TYR A 801 11.70 -21.69 14.58
CA TYR A 801 10.86 -22.87 14.48
C TYR A 801 11.11 -23.80 15.67
N TYR A 802 10.15 -24.68 15.95
CA TYR A 802 10.22 -25.64 17.04
C TYR A 802 9.78 -27.05 16.62
N SER A 803 10.35 -28.06 17.27
CA SER A 803 9.96 -29.47 17.08
C SER A 803 8.53 -29.77 17.51
N ASP A 804 8.05 -29.04 18.52
CA ASP A 804 6.76 -29.27 19.18
C ASP A 804 6.31 -28.03 19.98
N LYS A 805 5.08 -28.07 20.48
CA LYS A 805 4.48 -27.00 21.29
C LYS A 805 5.21 -26.67 22.60
N ASN A 806 5.97 -27.61 23.15
CA ASN A 806 6.74 -27.45 24.38
C ASN A 806 8.16 -26.91 24.10
N LYS A 807 8.48 -26.63 22.83
CA LYS A 807 9.77 -26.09 22.39
C LYS A 807 10.96 -26.99 22.75
N THR A 808 10.81 -28.33 22.69
CA THR A 808 11.90 -29.26 23.07
C THR A 808 13.18 -29.04 22.26
N THR A 809 13.06 -28.77 20.96
CA THR A 809 14.18 -28.32 20.11
C THR A 809 13.82 -27.02 19.41
N THR A 810 14.76 -26.09 19.37
CA THR A 810 14.64 -24.80 18.66
C THR A 810 15.49 -24.82 17.40
N TYR A 811 14.95 -24.34 16.29
CA TYR A 811 15.65 -24.24 15.02
C TYR A 811 15.66 -22.79 14.52
N SER A 812 16.84 -22.32 14.09
CA SER A 812 17.01 -20.98 13.53
C SER A 812 16.31 -20.85 12.16
N ALA A 813 15.80 -19.65 11.86
CA ALA A 813 15.06 -19.39 10.64
C ALA A 813 15.90 -19.65 9.37
N ASP A 814 17.14 -19.18 9.36
CA ASP A 814 18.08 -19.21 8.22
C ASP A 814 18.61 -20.61 7.86
N THR A 815 18.34 -21.62 8.69
CA THR A 815 18.74 -23.00 8.44
C THR A 815 17.54 -23.90 8.18
N TYR A 816 16.52 -23.82 9.05
CA TYR A 816 15.38 -24.74 9.03
C TYR A 816 14.33 -24.40 7.95
N TYR A 817 14.37 -23.20 7.36
CA TYR A 817 13.41 -22.81 6.31
C TYR A 817 13.42 -23.78 5.12
N THR A 818 14.53 -24.44 4.81
CA THR A 818 14.61 -25.43 3.72
C THR A 818 13.72 -26.65 3.98
N THR A 819 13.67 -27.12 5.23
CA THR A 819 12.76 -28.18 5.68
C THR A 819 11.30 -27.77 5.55
N VAL A 820 10.98 -26.52 5.93
CA VAL A 820 9.62 -25.97 5.87
C VAL A 820 9.20 -25.78 4.41
N LYS A 821 10.05 -25.19 3.58
CA LYS A 821 9.84 -25.00 2.15
C LYS A 821 9.57 -26.33 1.45
N LYS A 822 10.42 -27.34 1.69
CA LYS A 822 10.24 -28.69 1.14
C LYS A 822 8.90 -29.30 1.56
N ALA A 823 8.51 -29.16 2.83
CA ALA A 823 7.22 -29.65 3.29
C ALA A 823 6.04 -28.97 2.58
N ILE A 824 6.12 -27.66 2.33
CA ILE A 824 5.10 -26.90 1.60
C ILE A 824 5.00 -27.39 0.15
N GLU A 825 6.14 -27.61 -0.51
CA GLU A 825 6.20 -28.15 -1.88
C GLU A 825 5.60 -29.57 -1.95
N GLU A 826 5.97 -30.46 -1.03
CA GLU A 826 5.38 -31.80 -0.92
C GLU A 826 3.88 -31.78 -0.59
N GLY A 827 3.43 -30.80 0.19
CA GLY A 827 2.02 -30.59 0.49
C GLY A 827 1.22 -30.12 -0.73
N ALA A 828 1.84 -29.34 -1.61
CA ALA A 828 1.21 -28.79 -2.81
C ALA A 828 0.74 -29.89 -3.79
N GLU A 829 1.54 -30.95 -3.93
CA GLU A 829 1.24 -32.12 -4.78
C GLU A 829 0.00 -32.91 -4.30
N LYS A 830 -0.45 -32.69 -3.06
CA LYS A 830 -1.65 -33.33 -2.50
C LYS A 830 -2.93 -32.53 -2.76
N LEU A 831 -2.81 -31.30 -3.24
CA LEU A 831 -3.96 -30.44 -3.56
C LEU A 831 -4.60 -30.84 -4.89
N PRO A 832 -5.85 -30.42 -5.17
CA PRO A 832 -6.45 -30.65 -6.48
C PRO A 832 -5.64 -29.98 -7.60
N LEU A 833 -5.17 -28.75 -7.33
CA LEU A 833 -4.39 -27.94 -8.25
C LEU A 833 -3.56 -26.89 -7.52
N THR A 834 -2.57 -26.35 -8.21
CA THR A 834 -1.84 -25.13 -7.84
C THR A 834 -1.83 -24.12 -8.98
N VAL A 835 -1.48 -22.86 -8.68
CA VAL A 835 -1.42 -21.78 -9.67
C VAL A 835 -0.10 -21.03 -9.54
N GLU A 836 0.62 -20.93 -10.65
CA GLU A 836 1.82 -20.11 -10.81
C GLU A 836 1.54 -18.85 -11.63
N GLY A 837 2.44 -17.86 -11.47
CA GLY A 837 2.37 -16.56 -12.11
C GLY A 837 2.11 -15.44 -11.12
N ARG A 838 2.17 -14.18 -11.59
CA ARG A 838 1.91 -13.00 -10.73
C ARG A 838 0.40 -12.74 -10.58
N VAL A 839 -0.29 -13.73 -10.03
CA VAL A 839 -1.74 -13.71 -9.78
C VAL A 839 -2.04 -14.14 -8.35
N ALA A 840 -3.06 -13.54 -7.75
CA ALA A 840 -3.66 -14.08 -6.53
C ALA A 840 -4.78 -15.05 -6.93
N TRP A 841 -4.97 -16.12 -6.16
CA TRP A 841 -5.91 -17.17 -6.53
C TRP A 841 -6.50 -17.89 -5.33
N VAL A 842 -7.67 -18.49 -5.56
CA VAL A 842 -8.35 -19.36 -4.59
C VAL A 842 -9.22 -20.37 -5.35
N THR A 843 -9.25 -21.60 -4.85
CA THR A 843 -10.09 -22.68 -5.39
C THR A 843 -11.06 -23.18 -4.34
N ALA A 844 -12.35 -23.21 -4.68
CA ALA A 844 -13.39 -23.76 -3.83
C ALA A 844 -14.12 -24.92 -4.53
N GLN A 845 -14.41 -26.00 -3.81
CA GLN A 845 -15.28 -27.08 -4.27
C GLN A 845 -16.74 -26.67 -4.08
N THR A 846 -17.42 -26.35 -5.19
CA THR A 846 -18.82 -25.86 -5.15
C THR A 846 -19.85 -26.98 -5.30
N ALA A 847 -19.42 -28.14 -5.78
CA ALA A 847 -20.18 -29.39 -5.78
C ALA A 847 -19.18 -30.57 -5.88
N PRO A 848 -19.61 -31.84 -5.66
CA PRO A 848 -18.68 -32.97 -5.63
C PRO A 848 -17.72 -33.05 -6.82
N LYS A 849 -18.19 -32.71 -8.04
CA LYS A 849 -17.41 -32.73 -9.29
C LYS A 849 -17.05 -31.34 -9.84
N HIS A 850 -17.24 -30.26 -9.07
CA HIS A 850 -17.04 -28.90 -9.58
C HIS A 850 -16.15 -28.07 -8.66
N LEU A 851 -15.11 -27.49 -9.24
CA LEU A 851 -14.24 -26.52 -8.59
C LEU A 851 -14.43 -25.14 -9.20
N ARG A 852 -14.61 -24.13 -8.35
CA ARG A 852 -14.59 -22.71 -8.70
C ARG A 852 -13.18 -22.17 -8.47
N LEU A 853 -12.46 -21.85 -9.54
CA LEU A 853 -11.17 -21.18 -9.48
C LEU A 853 -11.35 -19.68 -9.77
N THR A 854 -10.92 -18.85 -8.82
CA THR A 854 -10.84 -17.39 -9.00
C THR A 854 -9.39 -16.99 -9.18
N LEU A 855 -9.08 -16.28 -10.26
CA LEU A 855 -7.76 -15.72 -10.58
C LEU A 855 -7.85 -14.20 -10.60
N VAL A 856 -6.89 -13.50 -10.01
CA VAL A 856 -6.86 -12.03 -9.93
C VAL A 856 -5.47 -11.52 -10.30
N ASP A 857 -5.38 -10.47 -11.13
CA ASP A 857 -4.10 -9.79 -11.41
C ASP A 857 -3.43 -9.33 -10.10
N GLY A 858 -2.26 -9.90 -9.78
CA GLY A 858 -1.55 -9.70 -8.51
C GLY A 858 -0.78 -8.38 -8.38
N GLY A 859 -0.78 -7.53 -9.42
CA GLY A 859 -0.10 -6.25 -9.38
C GLY A 859 -0.89 -5.17 -8.64
N TYR A 860 -0.84 -5.12 -7.30
CA TYR A 860 -1.71 -4.26 -6.47
C TYR A 860 -1.85 -2.81 -7.01
N VAL A 861 -0.76 -2.03 -7.04
CA VAL A 861 -0.74 -0.69 -7.67
C VAL A 861 -0.06 -0.67 -9.05
N ASN A 862 0.38 -1.82 -9.54
CA ASN A 862 1.04 -1.99 -10.83
C ASN A 862 0.41 -3.17 -11.61
N PRO A 863 -0.86 -3.01 -12.02
CA PRO A 863 -1.57 -4.03 -12.79
C PRO A 863 -0.89 -4.31 -14.13
N ASN A 864 -1.06 -5.52 -14.65
CA ASN A 864 -0.62 -5.87 -15.99
C ASN A 864 -1.43 -7.06 -16.51
N ASP A 865 -1.39 -7.33 -17.82
CA ASP A 865 -1.84 -8.63 -18.30
C ASP A 865 -0.93 -9.72 -17.74
N ARG A 866 -1.54 -10.77 -17.20
CA ARG A 866 -0.82 -11.89 -16.58
C ARG A 866 -1.20 -13.18 -17.26
N ILE A 867 -0.27 -14.13 -17.24
CA ILE A 867 -0.56 -15.54 -17.52
C ILE A 867 -0.51 -16.28 -16.20
N ALA A 868 -1.60 -16.95 -15.86
CA ALA A 868 -1.67 -17.92 -14.77
C ALA A 868 -1.46 -19.32 -15.34
N THR A 869 -0.53 -20.07 -14.79
CA THR A 869 -0.34 -21.50 -15.12
C THR A 869 -0.98 -22.33 -14.03
N ILE A 870 -2.04 -23.05 -14.37
CA ILE A 870 -2.72 -23.98 -13.46
C ILE A 870 -2.07 -25.34 -13.63
N ASN A 871 -1.56 -25.92 -12.55
CA ASN A 871 -1.02 -27.28 -12.52
C ASN A 871 -2.03 -28.19 -11.81
N PHE A 872 -2.43 -29.28 -12.46
CA PHE A 872 -3.39 -30.25 -11.89
C PHE A 872 -2.64 -31.40 -11.22
N HIS A 873 -2.97 -31.69 -9.96
CA HIS A 873 -2.39 -32.82 -9.23
C HIS A 873 -3.44 -33.91 -9.01
N THR A 874 -4.21 -33.84 -7.93
CA THR A 874 -5.25 -34.85 -7.64
C THR A 874 -6.52 -34.65 -8.46
N ALA A 875 -6.76 -33.45 -9.01
CA ALA A 875 -7.93 -33.15 -9.84
C ALA A 875 -7.85 -33.81 -11.22
N LYS A 876 -8.79 -34.73 -11.51
CA LYS A 876 -8.97 -35.30 -12.85
C LYS A 876 -9.92 -34.45 -13.70
N VAL A 877 -9.37 -33.44 -14.37
CA VAL A 877 -10.16 -32.48 -15.15
C VAL A 877 -10.85 -33.14 -16.35
N LYS A 878 -12.16 -32.88 -16.47
CA LYS A 878 -13.00 -33.22 -17.63
C LYS A 878 -13.15 -32.02 -18.55
N LYS A 879 -13.45 -30.85 -17.99
CA LYS A 879 -13.74 -29.63 -18.73
C LYS A 879 -13.41 -28.40 -17.89
N ILE A 880 -13.00 -27.32 -18.53
CA ILE A 880 -12.83 -26.01 -17.90
C ILE A 880 -13.68 -25.00 -18.66
N THR A 881 -14.50 -24.23 -17.96
CA THR A 881 -15.39 -23.22 -18.54
C THR A 881 -15.12 -21.86 -17.93
N ASN A 882 -14.94 -20.83 -18.76
CA ASN A 882 -14.95 -19.45 -18.29
C ASN A 882 -16.39 -19.05 -17.95
N LEU A 883 -16.65 -18.76 -16.68
CA LEU A 883 -18.01 -18.53 -16.18
C LEU A 883 -18.62 -17.21 -16.65
N LEU A 884 -17.78 -16.22 -17.01
CA LEU A 884 -18.27 -14.94 -17.52
C LEU A 884 -18.68 -15.05 -19.00
N THR A 885 -17.93 -15.80 -19.81
CA THR A 885 -18.12 -15.89 -21.26
C THR A 885 -18.83 -17.17 -21.73
N ASN A 886 -18.90 -18.20 -20.88
CA ASN A 886 -19.28 -19.58 -21.19
C ASN A 886 -18.38 -20.28 -22.22
N GLU A 887 -17.20 -19.74 -22.49
CA GLU A 887 -16.24 -20.34 -23.40
C GLU A 887 -15.49 -21.49 -22.72
N GLU A 888 -15.28 -22.57 -23.46
CA GLU A 888 -14.45 -23.68 -23.00
C GLU A 888 -12.97 -23.31 -23.10
N VAL A 889 -12.22 -23.58 -22.03
CA VAL A 889 -10.80 -23.28 -21.93
C VAL A 889 -10.01 -24.54 -22.28
N LYS A 890 -9.03 -24.39 -23.19
CA LYS A 890 -8.13 -25.48 -23.56
C LYS A 890 -7.18 -25.81 -22.40
N PHE A 891 -6.97 -27.10 -22.18
CA PHE A 891 -6.04 -27.63 -21.19
C PHE A 891 -5.37 -28.90 -21.72
N ASN A 892 -4.19 -29.19 -21.19
CA ASN A 892 -3.48 -30.44 -21.42
C ASN A 892 -3.64 -31.36 -20.20
N LYS A 893 -3.15 -32.61 -20.27
CA LYS A 893 -3.33 -33.59 -19.19
C LYS A 893 -2.88 -33.09 -17.79
N GLY A 894 -1.84 -32.25 -17.71
CA GLY A 894 -1.29 -31.78 -16.43
C GLY A 894 -1.41 -30.28 -16.15
N ASN A 895 -1.79 -29.44 -17.14
CA ASN A 895 -1.85 -27.99 -16.92
C ASN A 895 -2.78 -27.25 -17.87
N ALA A 896 -3.09 -26.00 -17.51
CA ALA A 896 -3.75 -25.00 -18.34
C ALA A 896 -3.10 -23.63 -18.19
N LYS A 897 -3.06 -22.83 -19.26
CA LYS A 897 -2.58 -21.43 -19.22
C LYS A 897 -3.75 -20.48 -19.43
N ILE A 898 -3.95 -19.57 -18.48
CA ILE A 898 -5.08 -18.63 -18.47
C ILE A 898 -4.56 -17.20 -18.56
N ALA A 899 -5.05 -16.44 -19.54
CA ALA A 899 -4.82 -15.01 -19.56
C ALA A 899 -5.72 -14.32 -18.52
N VAL A 900 -5.11 -13.57 -17.61
CA VAL A 900 -5.80 -12.70 -16.65
C VAL A 900 -5.61 -11.25 -17.14
N PRO A 901 -6.67 -10.57 -17.60
CA PRO A 901 -6.54 -9.24 -18.19
C PRO A 901 -6.05 -8.20 -17.19
N CYS A 902 -5.30 -7.20 -17.66
CA CYS A 902 -4.82 -6.08 -16.86
C CYS A 902 -5.93 -5.46 -15.99
N GLY A 903 -5.69 -5.41 -14.68
CA GLY A 903 -6.62 -4.85 -13.70
C GLY A 903 -7.89 -5.65 -13.46
N LEU A 904 -7.98 -6.90 -13.92
CA LEU A 904 -9.16 -7.74 -13.78
C LEU A 904 -8.86 -9.09 -13.11
N PHE A 905 -9.86 -9.95 -13.19
CA PHE A 905 -9.96 -11.27 -12.60
C PHE A 905 -10.71 -12.20 -13.56
N VAL A 906 -10.53 -13.51 -13.38
CA VAL A 906 -11.14 -14.57 -14.18
C VAL A 906 -11.78 -15.59 -13.23
N PHE A 907 -13.00 -16.03 -13.56
CA PHE A 907 -13.73 -17.06 -12.82
C PHE A 907 -13.91 -18.28 -13.71
N LEU A 908 -13.43 -19.42 -13.25
CA LEU A 908 -13.50 -20.69 -13.97
C LEU A 908 -14.30 -21.71 -13.17
N ASP A 909 -15.10 -22.49 -13.88
CA ASP A 909 -15.60 -23.79 -13.41
C ASP A 909 -14.71 -24.89 -13.99
N ILE A 910 -14.21 -25.75 -13.13
CA ILE A 910 -13.43 -26.94 -13.48
C ILE A 910 -14.29 -28.15 -13.14
N GLU A 911 -14.87 -28.76 -14.16
CA GLU A 911 -15.63 -30.01 -14.04
C GLU A 911 -14.64 -31.18 -13.96
N LEU A 912 -14.83 -32.04 -12.98
CA LEU A 912 -14.02 -33.23 -12.72
C LEU A 912 -14.69 -34.48 -13.29
N LYS A 913 -13.88 -35.47 -13.69
CA LYS A 913 -14.38 -36.78 -14.16
C LYS A 913 -15.09 -37.54 -13.03
N GLU A 914 -14.54 -37.42 -11.83
CA GLU A 914 -15.02 -38.05 -10.59
C GLU A 914 -15.14 -37.01 -9.48
N ALA A 915 -15.81 -37.35 -8.38
CA ALA A 915 -15.88 -36.45 -7.24
C ALA A 915 -14.49 -36.30 -6.63
N LEU A 916 -14.18 -35.09 -6.15
CA LEU A 916 -12.91 -34.78 -5.49
C LEU A 916 -12.77 -35.51 -4.15
#